data_AF-A0A7V8IXV8-F1
#
_entry.id   AF-A0A7V8IXV8-F1
#
_cell.length_a   1.000
_cell.length_b   1.000
_cell.length_c   1.000
_cell.angle_alpha   90.00
_cell.angle_beta   90.00
_cell.angle_gamma   90.00
#
_symmetry.space_group_name_H-M   'P 1'
#
loop_
_entity.id
_entity.type
_entity.pdbx_description
1 polymer ?
#
loop_
_entity_poly.entity_id
_entity_poly.type
_entity_poly.pdbx_seq_one_letter_code
_entity_poly.pdbx_strand_id
1 'polypeptide(L)'
;MRTAALLGLFLVSALSTSADDVESRLAAIVKRLDAEDAAERDAASSDLQRWCDEAGERARRLLEVASAGAPAEARARISERLDALAELAKQREFLDSLFKPFDLPSVVGLKFVEFNSGQFQEWEDDNKSIVFGVRTGWVVQESETEITFLGFELKRQVIPRKREYPPEWDTLKARCKNPEIPPGDYRELDFAKYCRKCLSEDFRMRYFDRVGAALLTHWAAQRGDPVLCREMFDNAVQSARYSHWDRREEEPAPEYKIASGIAQQLRTEAVHSAYAGETHKSLFERWRQIASMPENHLSNEARAMMSHYESLLSEDDAFEEVEPAAVEALLPGAQVRYWIHKLRDVRETHSMSPGSASVFGDWGFHEGRLTDEKQKHPAYELVKLGDRAVGALIDQLDDDRPTRVMSWHRASGDAVHLMSLAGASRQIVEKITGVDVWRLPGASEGETDEERASNQKAKAGKWWSDLVSQPAQERAVSLLSLNPGRAARSLMALNAERNLPLLMKWATENPEGCLPVLQTIEPQLGPAQAAELKSLLSSPSDAVATEAARTLWDRCDSDAGVAAVVERLSAGGQSSFHNSWTDEGVELLARVPSTAAREGLASLIGQGSAGIRQQAMAAAGKWPDQATARALVEALDDTTETGWSCSSGGDSYRPRYCDHAAMALEDLAGASDGQDASRYGARPDEARIQRVKEWWKENSESLDWKALREKR
;
A
#
# COMPACT_ATOMS: atom_id res chain seq x y z
N MET A 1 -57.56 -23.91 -4.22
CA MET A 1 -57.83 -23.37 -5.58
C MET A 1 -58.98 -22.35 -5.67
N ARG A 2 -59.96 -22.28 -4.74
CA ARG A 2 -61.05 -21.27 -4.80
C ARG A 2 -60.72 -19.89 -4.17
N THR A 3 -59.65 -19.79 -3.39
CA THR A 3 -59.21 -18.52 -2.74
C THR A 3 -58.31 -17.65 -3.64
N ALA A 4 -57.67 -18.22 -4.66
CA ALA A 4 -56.83 -17.47 -5.61
C ALA A 4 -57.65 -16.68 -6.65
N ALA A 5 -58.88 -17.11 -6.96
CA ALA A 5 -59.75 -16.45 -7.93
C ALA A 5 -60.46 -15.18 -7.37
N LEU A 6 -60.65 -15.10 -6.06
CA LEU A 6 -61.30 -13.95 -5.39
C LEU A 6 -60.33 -12.79 -5.14
N LEU A 7 -59.04 -13.07 -4.93
CA LEU A 7 -57.99 -12.04 -4.88
C LEU A 7 -57.68 -11.44 -6.27
N GLY A 8 -57.81 -12.23 -7.35
CA GLY A 8 -57.66 -11.75 -8.72
C GLY A 8 -58.74 -10.77 -9.19
N LEU A 9 -59.95 -10.82 -8.61
CA LEU A 9 -61.06 -9.91 -8.96
C LEU A 9 -61.06 -8.60 -8.17
N PHE A 10 -60.55 -8.60 -6.93
CA PHE A 10 -60.42 -7.36 -6.14
C PHE A 10 -59.21 -6.51 -6.56
N LEU A 11 -58.13 -7.11 -7.08
CA LEU A 11 -56.98 -6.37 -7.62
C LEU A 11 -57.25 -5.72 -8.98
N VAL A 12 -58.18 -6.26 -9.79
CA VAL A 12 -58.54 -5.67 -11.09
C VAL A 12 -59.46 -4.44 -10.93
N SER A 13 -60.31 -4.39 -9.89
CA SER A 13 -61.17 -3.22 -9.64
C SER A 13 -60.47 -2.05 -8.92
N ALA A 14 -59.33 -2.28 -8.27
CA ALA A 14 -58.53 -1.21 -7.66
C ALA A 14 -57.51 -0.56 -8.62
N LEU A 15 -57.23 -1.19 -9.77
CA LEU A 15 -56.31 -0.69 -10.80
C LEU A 15 -57.02 -0.06 -12.01
N SER A 16 -58.36 0.06 -11.96
CA SER A 16 -59.15 0.79 -12.95
C SER A 16 -59.68 2.09 -12.37
N THR A 17 -58.81 2.99 -11.89
CA THR A 17 -59.13 4.41 -12.03
C THR A 17 -59.37 4.62 -13.52
N SER A 18 -60.62 4.91 -13.90
CA SER A 18 -60.97 5.09 -15.32
C SER A 18 -60.00 6.12 -15.91
N ALA A 19 -59.49 5.89 -17.11
CA ALA A 19 -58.58 6.84 -17.77
C ALA A 19 -59.13 8.29 -17.73
N ASP A 20 -60.46 8.40 -17.80
CA ASP A 20 -61.24 9.63 -17.66
C ASP A 20 -61.02 10.37 -16.33
N ASP A 21 -60.75 9.67 -15.21
CA ASP A 21 -60.51 10.28 -13.89
C ASP A 21 -59.11 10.92 -13.82
N VAL A 22 -58.10 10.25 -14.38
CA VAL A 22 -56.72 10.76 -14.42
C VAL A 22 -56.63 12.02 -15.29
N GLU A 23 -57.30 12.03 -16.44
CA GLU A 23 -57.35 13.18 -17.35
C GLU A 23 -58.20 14.33 -16.79
N SER A 24 -59.32 14.03 -16.13
CA SER A 24 -60.16 15.06 -15.48
C SER A 24 -59.43 15.75 -14.33
N ARG A 25 -58.68 14.99 -13.53
CA ARG A 25 -57.82 15.55 -12.47
C ARG A 25 -56.72 16.45 -13.05
N LEU A 26 -56.07 16.02 -14.14
CA LEU A 26 -55.07 16.85 -14.82
C LEU A 26 -55.69 18.16 -15.33
N ALA A 27 -56.83 18.10 -16.01
CA ALA A 27 -57.51 19.28 -16.52
C ALA A 27 -57.87 20.29 -15.42
N ALA A 28 -58.33 19.79 -14.25
CA ALA A 28 -58.61 20.62 -13.08
C ALA A 28 -57.34 21.29 -12.51
N ILE A 29 -56.21 20.57 -12.46
CA ILE A 29 -54.92 21.13 -12.04
C ILE A 29 -54.46 22.20 -13.04
N VAL A 30 -54.51 21.91 -14.34
CA VAL A 30 -54.09 22.84 -15.41
C VAL A 30 -54.89 24.14 -15.36
N LYS A 31 -56.20 24.08 -15.09
CA LYS A 31 -57.03 25.27 -14.89
C LYS A 31 -56.55 26.13 -13.70
N ARG A 32 -56.14 25.51 -12.60
CA ARG A 32 -55.66 26.22 -11.40
C ARG A 32 -54.25 26.80 -11.56
N LEU A 33 -53.44 26.29 -12.49
CA LEU A 33 -52.14 26.87 -12.82
C LEU A 33 -52.25 28.27 -13.46
N ASP A 34 -53.43 28.63 -13.97
CA ASP A 34 -53.74 29.95 -14.54
C ASP A 34 -54.58 30.83 -13.59
N ALA A 35 -54.74 30.43 -12.32
CA ALA A 35 -55.45 31.24 -11.34
C ALA A 35 -54.77 32.61 -11.14
N GLU A 36 -55.53 33.68 -10.87
CA GLU A 36 -54.96 35.02 -10.63
C GLU A 36 -54.13 35.07 -9.32
N ASP A 37 -54.50 34.26 -8.33
CA ASP A 37 -53.78 34.15 -7.05
C ASP A 37 -52.50 33.31 -7.18
N ALA A 38 -51.37 33.88 -6.75
CA ALA A 38 -50.07 33.21 -6.79
C ALA A 38 -50.00 31.98 -5.88
N ALA A 39 -50.62 32.05 -4.69
CA ALA A 39 -50.61 30.93 -3.76
C ALA A 39 -51.38 29.72 -4.33
N GLU A 40 -52.51 29.97 -5.01
CA GLU A 40 -53.24 28.93 -5.71
C GLU A 40 -52.43 28.31 -6.86
N ARG A 41 -51.70 29.11 -7.65
CA ARG A 41 -50.82 28.60 -8.72
C ARG A 41 -49.72 27.70 -8.19
N ASP A 42 -49.08 28.08 -7.09
CA ASP A 42 -48.00 27.30 -6.47
C ASP A 42 -48.52 26.01 -5.82
N ALA A 43 -49.70 26.06 -5.21
CA ALA A 43 -50.42 24.87 -4.77
C ALA A 43 -50.76 23.95 -5.95
N ALA A 44 -51.24 24.50 -7.07
CA ALA A 44 -51.53 23.74 -8.28
C ALA A 44 -50.27 23.12 -8.92
N SER A 45 -49.12 23.79 -8.84
CA SER A 45 -47.84 23.21 -9.26
C SER A 45 -47.40 22.03 -8.39
N SER A 46 -47.66 22.10 -7.09
CA SER A 46 -47.42 20.99 -6.17
C SER A 46 -48.36 19.81 -6.47
N ASP A 47 -49.63 20.10 -6.76
CA ASP A 47 -50.60 19.08 -7.17
C ASP A 47 -50.25 18.47 -8.53
N LEU A 48 -49.73 19.27 -9.48
CA LEU A 48 -49.24 18.78 -10.77
C LEU A 48 -48.09 17.80 -10.59
N GLN A 49 -47.13 18.11 -9.71
CA GLN A 49 -46.02 17.20 -9.40
C GLN A 49 -46.55 15.89 -8.82
N ARG A 50 -47.42 15.94 -7.80
CA ARG A 50 -48.01 14.73 -7.20
C ARG A 50 -48.77 13.90 -8.24
N TRP A 51 -49.51 14.57 -9.13
CA TRP A 51 -50.21 13.90 -10.23
C TRP A 51 -49.23 13.26 -11.22
N CYS A 52 -48.09 13.88 -11.54
CA CYS A 52 -47.07 13.28 -12.39
C CYS A 52 -46.47 12.02 -11.74
N ASP A 53 -46.19 12.09 -10.44
CA ASP A 53 -45.66 10.97 -9.67
C ASP A 53 -46.65 9.79 -9.68
N GLU A 54 -47.96 10.06 -9.54
CA GLU A 54 -49.03 9.06 -9.64
C GLU A 54 -49.21 8.50 -11.07
N ALA A 55 -49.11 9.35 -12.10
CA ALA A 55 -49.35 8.99 -13.49
C ALA A 55 -48.15 8.25 -14.15
N GLY A 56 -46.96 8.33 -13.54
CA GLY A 56 -45.76 7.63 -13.99
C GLY A 56 -45.40 7.94 -15.44
N GLU A 57 -45.11 6.90 -16.24
CA GLU A 57 -44.71 7.05 -17.66
C GLU A 57 -45.79 7.69 -18.56
N ARG A 58 -47.06 7.66 -18.13
CA ARG A 58 -48.16 8.28 -18.89
C ARG A 58 -48.17 9.80 -18.74
N ALA A 59 -47.57 10.33 -17.67
CA ALA A 59 -47.59 11.76 -17.36
C ALA A 59 -47.10 12.61 -18.54
N ARG A 60 -45.96 12.23 -19.14
CA ARG A 60 -45.36 12.98 -20.26
C ARG A 60 -46.32 13.16 -21.43
N ARG A 61 -46.91 12.07 -21.94
CA ARG A 61 -47.83 12.10 -23.09
C ARG A 61 -49.08 12.95 -22.78
N LEU A 62 -49.62 12.82 -21.58
CA LEU A 62 -50.80 13.56 -21.16
C LEU A 62 -50.52 15.07 -20.96
N LEU A 63 -49.34 15.41 -20.44
CA LEU A 63 -48.88 16.80 -20.32
C LEU A 63 -48.60 17.44 -21.68
N GLU A 64 -48.03 16.71 -22.64
CA GLU A 64 -47.84 17.19 -24.01
C GLU A 64 -49.18 17.58 -24.66
N VAL A 65 -50.22 16.76 -24.47
CA VAL A 65 -51.59 17.06 -24.93
C VAL A 65 -52.18 18.27 -24.18
N ALA A 66 -52.04 18.31 -22.85
CA ALA A 66 -52.58 19.41 -22.04
C ALA A 66 -51.89 20.76 -22.34
N SER A 67 -50.59 20.75 -22.62
CA SER A 67 -49.78 21.94 -22.93
C SER A 67 -50.26 22.68 -24.18
N ALA A 68 -50.71 21.93 -25.20
CA ALA A 68 -51.17 22.49 -26.47
C ALA A 68 -52.42 23.39 -26.32
N GLY A 69 -53.29 23.09 -25.34
CA GLY A 69 -54.50 23.86 -25.05
C GLY A 69 -54.39 24.82 -23.86
N ALA A 70 -53.27 24.82 -23.14
CA ALA A 70 -53.12 25.58 -21.91
C ALA A 70 -52.84 27.09 -22.15
N PRO A 71 -53.33 27.98 -21.25
CA PRO A 71 -52.90 29.37 -21.15
C PRO A 71 -51.38 29.51 -20.96
N ALA A 72 -50.81 30.70 -21.20
CA ALA A 72 -49.36 30.90 -21.26
C ALA A 72 -48.63 30.51 -19.95
N GLU A 73 -49.13 30.92 -18.78
CA GLU A 73 -48.53 30.60 -17.48
C GLU A 73 -48.61 29.09 -17.19
N ALA A 74 -49.79 28.48 -17.36
CA ALA A 74 -49.97 27.04 -17.21
C ALA A 74 -49.07 26.25 -18.17
N ARG A 75 -48.92 26.71 -19.42
CA ARG A 75 -48.02 26.11 -20.41
C ARG A 75 -46.57 26.18 -19.98
N ALA A 76 -46.10 27.31 -19.44
CA ALA A 76 -44.74 27.45 -18.93
C ALA A 76 -44.46 26.44 -17.81
N ARG A 77 -45.36 26.35 -16.81
CA ARG A 77 -45.24 25.40 -15.70
C ARG A 77 -45.34 23.93 -16.16
N ILE A 78 -46.19 23.62 -17.14
CA ILE A 78 -46.24 22.28 -17.76
C ILE A 78 -44.92 21.99 -18.50
N SER A 79 -44.36 22.96 -19.21
CA SER A 79 -43.07 22.82 -19.91
C SER A 79 -41.95 22.49 -18.92
N GLU A 80 -41.85 23.22 -17.82
CA GLU A 80 -40.87 22.93 -16.75
C GLU A 80 -41.01 21.49 -16.22
N ARG A 81 -42.24 20.97 -16.11
CA ARG A 81 -42.49 19.58 -15.70
C ARG A 81 -42.13 18.57 -16.78
N LEU A 82 -42.41 18.87 -18.05
CA LEU A 82 -41.99 18.03 -19.17
C LEU A 82 -40.45 17.94 -19.24
N ASP A 83 -39.75 19.05 -19.04
CA ASP A 83 -38.29 19.10 -18.99
C ASP A 83 -37.77 18.27 -17.80
N ALA A 84 -38.39 18.41 -16.63
CA ALA A 84 -38.07 17.62 -15.44
C ALA A 84 -38.29 16.11 -15.65
N LEU A 85 -39.35 15.70 -16.35
CA LEU A 85 -39.61 14.30 -16.70
C LEU A 85 -38.63 13.78 -17.75
N ALA A 86 -38.25 14.61 -18.73
CA ALA A 86 -37.26 14.26 -19.74
C ALA A 86 -35.87 14.07 -19.11
N GLU A 87 -35.48 14.94 -18.19
CA GLU A 87 -34.21 14.81 -17.44
C GLU A 87 -34.21 13.54 -16.57
N LEU A 88 -35.31 13.24 -15.88
CA LEU A 88 -35.42 11.99 -15.12
C LEU A 88 -35.31 10.75 -16.03
N ALA A 89 -35.93 10.78 -17.22
CA ALA A 89 -35.82 9.69 -18.19
C ALA A 89 -34.37 9.50 -18.66
N LYS A 90 -33.66 10.60 -18.92
CA LYS A 90 -32.23 10.59 -19.27
C LYS A 90 -31.37 10.03 -18.14
N GLN A 91 -31.63 10.43 -16.88
CA GLN A 91 -30.94 9.90 -15.71
C GLN A 91 -31.17 8.39 -15.55
N ARG A 92 -32.40 7.92 -15.78
CA ARG A 92 -32.72 6.48 -15.77
C ARG A 92 -31.98 5.72 -16.85
N GLU A 93 -32.00 6.21 -18.08
CA GLU A 93 -31.27 5.60 -19.20
C GLU A 93 -29.77 5.51 -18.91
N PHE A 94 -29.19 6.58 -18.36
CA PHE A 94 -27.80 6.58 -17.92
C PHE A 94 -27.54 5.52 -16.84
N LEU A 95 -28.33 5.49 -15.76
CA LEU A 95 -28.15 4.52 -14.67
C LEU A 95 -28.36 3.08 -15.14
N ASP A 96 -29.31 2.83 -16.04
CA ASP A 96 -29.52 1.53 -16.64
C ASP A 96 -28.30 1.11 -17.47
N SER A 97 -27.76 2.01 -18.29
CA SER A 97 -26.54 1.75 -19.05
C SER A 97 -25.32 1.50 -18.16
N LEU A 98 -25.24 2.21 -17.03
CA LEU A 98 -24.17 2.12 -16.04
C LEU A 98 -24.19 0.78 -15.30
N PHE A 99 -25.38 0.29 -14.91
CA PHE A 99 -25.50 -0.95 -14.14
C PHE A 99 -25.78 -2.21 -14.97
N LYS A 100 -26.07 -2.06 -16.28
CA LYS A 100 -26.26 -3.18 -17.21
C LYS A 100 -25.12 -4.21 -17.21
N PRO A 101 -23.82 -3.84 -17.13
CA PRO A 101 -22.73 -4.82 -17.12
C PRO A 101 -22.73 -5.79 -15.93
N PHE A 102 -23.46 -5.48 -14.85
CA PHE A 102 -23.45 -6.28 -13.62
C PHE A 102 -24.61 -7.29 -13.53
N ASP A 103 -25.52 -7.32 -14.51
CA ASP A 103 -26.70 -8.21 -14.51
C ASP A 103 -27.47 -8.19 -13.18
N LEU A 104 -27.73 -6.98 -12.67
CA LEU A 104 -28.42 -6.81 -11.39
C LEU A 104 -29.90 -7.24 -11.54
N PRO A 105 -30.45 -8.03 -10.61
CA PRO A 105 -31.87 -8.37 -10.65
C PRO A 105 -32.71 -7.12 -10.36
N SER A 106 -33.94 -7.11 -10.87
CA SER A 106 -34.91 -6.08 -10.49
C SER A 106 -35.22 -6.16 -9.00
N VAL A 107 -35.30 -5.00 -8.33
CA VAL A 107 -35.67 -4.89 -6.91
C VAL A 107 -37.17 -4.70 -6.68
N VAL A 108 -37.97 -4.73 -7.75
CA VAL A 108 -39.43 -4.59 -7.65
C VAL A 108 -40.01 -5.77 -6.87
N GLY A 109 -40.77 -5.47 -5.82
CA GLY A 109 -41.36 -6.47 -4.94
C GLY A 109 -40.40 -7.17 -3.96
N LEU A 110 -39.10 -6.86 -3.97
CA LEU A 110 -38.14 -7.44 -3.02
C LEU A 110 -38.18 -6.72 -1.66
N LYS A 111 -37.70 -7.40 -0.61
CA LYS A 111 -37.54 -6.82 0.73
C LYS A 111 -36.19 -6.13 0.85
N PHE A 112 -36.17 -4.88 1.31
CA PHE A 112 -34.93 -4.18 1.66
C PHE A 112 -34.63 -4.41 3.14
N VAL A 113 -33.45 -4.89 3.49
CA VAL A 113 -33.15 -5.40 4.84
C VAL A 113 -31.75 -5.03 5.32
N GLU A 114 -31.57 -5.01 6.64
CA GLU A 114 -30.29 -5.13 7.34
C GLU A 114 -30.11 -6.60 7.78
N PHE A 115 -29.15 -7.33 7.20
CA PHE A 115 -28.88 -8.73 7.48
C PHE A 115 -27.61 -8.92 8.30
N ASN A 116 -27.68 -9.65 9.42
CA ASN A 116 -26.51 -9.98 10.23
C ASN A 116 -25.89 -11.30 9.76
N SER A 117 -24.71 -11.24 9.16
CA SER A 117 -24.00 -12.42 8.65
C SER A 117 -23.41 -13.33 9.75
N GLY A 118 -23.41 -12.88 11.01
CA GLY A 118 -22.77 -13.55 12.14
C GLY A 118 -21.24 -13.34 12.20
N GLN A 119 -20.64 -12.67 11.22
CA GLN A 119 -19.26 -12.20 11.31
C GLN A 119 -19.17 -11.01 12.28
N PHE A 120 -18.06 -10.86 12.98
CA PHE A 120 -17.79 -9.68 13.81
C PHE A 120 -16.31 -9.34 13.80
N GLN A 121 -16.01 -8.06 14.08
CA GLN A 121 -14.66 -7.57 14.29
C GLN A 121 -14.59 -6.93 15.68
N GLU A 122 -13.57 -7.32 16.45
CA GLU A 122 -13.19 -6.68 17.70
C GLU A 122 -12.20 -5.57 17.39
N TRP A 123 -12.47 -4.36 17.87
CA TRP A 123 -11.60 -3.21 17.72
C TRP A 123 -10.75 -3.06 18.98
N GLU A 124 -9.46 -2.74 18.83
CA GLU A 124 -8.55 -2.45 19.94
C GLU A 124 -8.74 -1.04 20.51
N ASP A 125 -9.99 -0.61 20.71
CA ASP A 125 -10.27 0.58 21.52
C ASP A 125 -10.28 0.23 23.02
N ASP A 126 -10.27 1.24 23.89
CA ASP A 126 -10.22 1.06 25.35
C ASP A 126 -11.35 0.16 25.91
N ASN A 127 -12.45 0.03 25.16
CA ASN A 127 -13.61 -0.79 25.54
C ASN A 127 -13.68 -2.12 24.79
N LYS A 128 -12.69 -2.41 23.93
CA LYS A 128 -12.69 -3.52 22.99
C LYS A 128 -14.02 -3.62 22.24
N SER A 129 -14.49 -2.54 21.61
CA SER A 129 -15.82 -2.54 21.02
C SER A 129 -15.97 -3.59 19.90
N ILE A 130 -17.17 -4.15 19.77
CA ILE A 130 -17.48 -5.17 18.77
C ILE A 130 -18.46 -4.61 17.75
N VAL A 131 -18.12 -4.80 16.47
CA VAL A 131 -18.99 -4.48 15.34
C VAL A 131 -19.39 -5.77 14.63
N PHE A 132 -20.69 -6.08 14.62
CA PHE A 132 -21.22 -7.17 13.81
C PHE A 132 -21.20 -6.77 12.33
N GLY A 133 -20.86 -7.74 11.48
CA GLY A 133 -20.93 -7.65 10.03
C GLY A 133 -22.38 -7.66 9.55
N VAL A 134 -23.04 -6.52 9.72
CA VAL A 134 -24.38 -6.24 9.18
C VAL A 134 -24.22 -5.73 7.75
N ARG A 135 -25.03 -6.28 6.84
CA ARG A 135 -25.09 -5.87 5.44
C ARG A 135 -26.45 -5.28 5.13
N THR A 136 -26.50 -4.24 4.29
CA THR A 136 -27.75 -3.57 3.88
C THR A 136 -27.97 -3.73 2.38
N GLY A 137 -29.19 -4.10 1.97
CA GLY A 137 -29.47 -4.51 0.59
C GLY A 137 -30.80 -5.24 0.42
N TRP A 138 -31.00 -5.84 -0.75
CA TRP A 138 -32.24 -6.53 -1.12
C TRP A 138 -32.13 -8.05 -0.98
N VAL A 139 -33.18 -8.66 -0.43
CA VAL A 139 -33.33 -10.12 -0.41
C VAL A 139 -33.84 -10.59 -1.77
N VAL A 140 -32.98 -11.25 -2.54
CA VAL A 140 -33.31 -11.78 -3.88
C VAL A 140 -33.95 -13.16 -3.76
N GLN A 141 -33.40 -14.00 -2.88
CA GLN A 141 -33.91 -15.34 -2.58
C GLN A 141 -33.56 -15.66 -1.12
N GLU A 142 -34.42 -16.41 -0.44
CA GLU A 142 -34.15 -16.88 0.91
C GLU A 142 -34.53 -18.35 1.08
N SER A 143 -33.75 -19.08 1.87
CA SER A 143 -34.06 -20.42 2.35
C SER A 143 -33.83 -20.48 3.87
N GLU A 144 -33.99 -21.67 4.46
CA GLU A 144 -33.68 -21.88 5.88
C GLU A 144 -32.17 -21.76 6.17
N THR A 145 -31.31 -22.10 5.21
CA THR A 145 -29.87 -22.21 5.41
C THR A 145 -29.07 -21.11 4.74
N GLU A 146 -29.63 -20.38 3.78
CA GLU A 146 -28.92 -19.34 3.04
C GLU A 146 -29.85 -18.18 2.64
N ILE A 147 -29.23 -17.03 2.35
CA ILE A 147 -29.89 -15.86 1.78
C ILE A 147 -29.08 -15.38 0.58
N THR A 148 -29.75 -15.19 -0.55
CA THR A 148 -29.19 -14.51 -1.72
C THR A 148 -29.49 -13.03 -1.60
N PHE A 149 -28.44 -12.25 -1.48
CA PHE A 149 -28.47 -10.84 -1.13
C PHE A 149 -27.90 -9.99 -2.28
N LEU A 150 -28.59 -8.91 -2.63
CA LEU A 150 -28.05 -7.86 -3.50
C LEU A 150 -27.71 -6.65 -2.63
N GLY A 151 -26.44 -6.53 -2.28
CA GLY A 151 -25.89 -5.41 -1.51
C GLY A 151 -25.33 -4.30 -2.39
N PHE A 152 -24.46 -3.47 -1.80
CA PHE A 152 -23.77 -2.37 -2.47
C PHE A 152 -22.56 -2.82 -3.29
N GLU A 153 -22.15 -4.09 -3.18
CA GLU A 153 -20.97 -4.66 -3.85
C GLU A 153 -21.21 -5.03 -5.32
N LEU A 154 -22.28 -4.50 -5.94
CA LEU A 154 -22.65 -4.69 -7.35
C LEU A 154 -22.72 -6.17 -7.82
N LYS A 155 -22.96 -7.09 -6.88
CA LYS A 155 -23.11 -8.52 -7.18
C LYS A 155 -24.09 -9.19 -6.23
N ARG A 156 -24.71 -10.27 -6.71
CA ARG A 156 -25.46 -11.20 -5.87
C ARG A 156 -24.49 -11.98 -4.99
N GLN A 157 -24.78 -12.06 -3.70
CA GLN A 157 -24.01 -12.84 -2.74
C GLN A 157 -24.92 -13.89 -2.12
N VAL A 158 -24.49 -15.15 -2.13
CA VAL A 158 -25.15 -16.22 -1.38
C VAL A 158 -24.46 -16.32 -0.02
N ILE A 159 -25.18 -15.98 1.05
CA ILE A 159 -24.63 -15.92 2.40
C ILE A 159 -25.31 -16.99 3.27
N PRO A 160 -24.55 -17.89 3.90
CA PRO A 160 -25.11 -18.85 4.84
C PRO A 160 -25.77 -18.15 6.04
N ARG A 161 -26.95 -18.64 6.46
CA ARG A 161 -27.64 -18.18 7.67
C ARG A 161 -27.04 -18.85 8.90
N LYS A 162 -25.92 -18.32 9.38
CA LYS A 162 -25.27 -18.79 10.61
C LYS A 162 -26.07 -18.34 11.83
N ARG A 163 -27.05 -19.16 12.25
CA ARG A 163 -27.87 -18.94 13.45
C ARG A 163 -27.23 -19.44 14.75
N GLU A 164 -26.01 -19.94 14.67
CA GLU A 164 -25.24 -20.32 15.84
C GLU A 164 -24.67 -19.08 16.51
N TYR A 165 -25.02 -18.90 17.77
CA TYR A 165 -24.45 -17.87 18.61
C TYR A 165 -23.02 -18.29 19.03
N PRO A 166 -22.03 -17.39 18.97
CA PRO A 166 -20.76 -17.61 19.64
C PRO A 166 -20.98 -17.97 21.12
N PRO A 167 -20.14 -18.83 21.73
CA PRO A 167 -20.29 -19.22 23.14
C PRO A 167 -20.39 -18.03 24.12
N GLU A 168 -19.80 -16.89 23.75
CA GLU A 168 -19.77 -15.66 24.55
C GLU A 168 -20.81 -14.61 24.11
N TRP A 169 -21.88 -15.02 23.40
CA TRP A 169 -22.81 -14.08 22.76
C TRP A 169 -23.37 -13.00 23.68
N ASP A 170 -23.76 -13.33 24.91
CA ASP A 170 -24.27 -12.33 25.86
C ASP A 170 -23.23 -11.27 26.22
N THR A 171 -21.96 -11.67 26.36
CA THR A 171 -20.82 -10.77 26.58
C THR A 171 -20.56 -9.90 25.35
N LEU A 172 -20.57 -10.49 24.15
CA LEU A 172 -20.37 -9.75 22.89
C LEU A 172 -21.52 -8.76 22.66
N LYS A 173 -22.75 -9.16 22.96
CA LYS A 173 -23.97 -8.37 22.84
C LYS A 173 -23.95 -7.15 23.76
N ALA A 174 -23.49 -7.31 25.00
CA ALA A 174 -23.35 -6.20 25.95
C ALA A 174 -22.33 -5.14 25.51
N ARG A 175 -21.34 -5.53 24.69
CA ARG A 175 -20.29 -4.65 24.14
C ARG A 175 -20.63 -4.07 22.77
N CYS A 176 -21.70 -4.55 22.12
CA CYS A 176 -22.06 -4.14 20.77
C CYS A 176 -23.03 -2.95 20.76
N LYS A 177 -22.80 -2.00 19.84
CA LYS A 177 -23.69 -0.84 19.65
C LYS A 177 -25.03 -1.17 18.98
N ASN A 178 -25.12 -2.28 18.23
CA ASN A 178 -26.31 -2.69 17.48
C ASN A 178 -26.68 -4.17 17.71
N PRO A 179 -27.07 -4.58 18.93
CA PRO A 179 -27.30 -5.98 19.29
C PRO A 179 -28.64 -6.57 18.81
N GLU A 180 -29.44 -5.80 18.07
CA GLU A 180 -30.86 -6.09 17.85
C GLU A 180 -31.15 -7.19 16.82
N ILE A 181 -30.20 -7.50 15.93
CA ILE A 181 -30.39 -8.47 14.84
C ILE A 181 -29.59 -9.74 15.15
N PRO A 182 -30.22 -10.88 15.44
CA PRO A 182 -29.52 -12.15 15.65
C PRO A 182 -28.69 -12.58 14.42
N PRO A 183 -27.58 -13.32 14.61
CA PRO A 183 -26.82 -13.92 13.52
C PRO A 183 -27.71 -14.80 12.62
N GLY A 184 -27.59 -14.64 11.30
CA GLY A 184 -28.38 -15.36 10.32
C GLY A 184 -29.82 -14.85 10.14
N ASP A 185 -30.22 -13.78 10.82
CA ASP A 185 -31.51 -13.11 10.64
C ASP A 185 -31.33 -11.67 10.11
N TYR A 186 -32.45 -11.05 9.74
CA TYR A 186 -32.49 -9.70 9.20
C TYR A 186 -33.64 -8.88 9.78
N ARG A 187 -33.52 -7.55 9.68
CA ARG A 187 -34.62 -6.61 9.92
C ARG A 187 -35.00 -5.92 8.62
N GLU A 188 -36.28 -5.93 8.28
CA GLU A 188 -36.80 -5.19 7.14
C GLU A 188 -36.74 -3.68 7.40
N LEU A 189 -36.31 -2.94 6.38
CA LEU A 189 -36.16 -1.50 6.42
C LEU A 189 -37.12 -0.85 5.41
N ASP A 190 -37.67 0.30 5.79
CA ASP A 190 -38.32 1.19 4.83
C ASP A 190 -37.24 1.82 3.92
N PHE A 191 -37.23 1.41 2.65
CA PHE A 191 -36.24 1.84 1.68
C PHE A 191 -36.23 3.36 1.48
N ALA A 192 -37.39 4.01 1.38
CA ALA A 192 -37.47 5.45 1.18
C ALA A 192 -36.94 6.21 2.41
N LYS A 193 -37.28 5.75 3.61
CA LYS A 193 -36.75 6.28 4.86
C LYS A 193 -35.24 6.08 4.96
N TYR A 194 -34.72 4.94 4.51
CA TYR A 194 -33.28 4.68 4.46
C TYR A 194 -32.57 5.65 3.51
N CYS A 195 -33.04 5.81 2.27
CA CYS A 195 -32.49 6.77 1.32
C CYS A 195 -32.49 8.20 1.86
N ARG A 196 -33.59 8.65 2.48
CA ARG A 196 -33.65 9.98 3.10
C ARG A 196 -32.69 10.14 4.27
N LYS A 197 -32.45 9.09 5.05
CA LYS A 197 -31.39 9.06 6.05
C LYS A 197 -30.01 9.21 5.40
N CYS A 198 -29.78 8.61 4.24
CA CYS A 198 -28.52 8.76 3.50
C CYS A 198 -28.30 10.18 2.95
N LEU A 199 -29.38 10.96 2.76
CA LEU A 199 -29.31 12.35 2.31
C LEU A 199 -28.96 13.34 3.44
N SER A 200 -28.93 12.93 4.71
CA SER A 200 -28.56 13.84 5.82
C SER A 200 -27.05 14.09 5.86
N GLU A 201 -26.64 15.31 6.24
CA GLU A 201 -25.22 15.72 6.28
C GLU A 201 -24.35 14.79 7.15
N ASP A 202 -24.85 14.38 8.31
CA ASP A 202 -24.15 13.47 9.23
C ASP A 202 -23.83 12.11 8.59
N PHE A 203 -24.70 11.63 7.70
CA PHE A 203 -24.53 10.35 7.03
C PHE A 203 -23.61 10.47 5.80
N ARG A 204 -23.77 11.55 5.02
CA ARG A 204 -22.96 11.85 3.83
C ARG A 204 -21.46 11.85 4.11
N MET A 205 -21.04 12.40 5.26
CA MET A 205 -19.63 12.60 5.59
C MET A 205 -18.88 11.33 6.04
N ARG A 206 -19.57 10.28 6.50
CA ARG A 206 -18.92 9.19 7.25
C ARG A 206 -18.95 7.81 6.60
N TYR A 207 -19.95 7.48 5.81
CA TYR A 207 -20.20 6.08 5.45
C TYR A 207 -20.68 5.83 4.02
N PHE A 208 -20.85 6.88 3.21
CA PHE A 208 -21.55 6.73 1.95
C PHE A 208 -20.66 7.06 0.75
N ASP A 209 -20.19 6.00 0.09
CA ASP A 209 -19.42 6.09 -1.14
C ASP A 209 -20.32 6.47 -2.35
N ARG A 210 -19.66 6.80 -3.46
CA ARG A 210 -20.31 7.24 -4.71
C ARG A 210 -21.15 6.13 -5.34
N VAL A 211 -20.72 4.88 -5.18
CA VAL A 211 -21.37 3.69 -5.75
C VAL A 211 -22.72 3.48 -5.06
N GLY A 212 -22.75 3.58 -3.74
CA GLY A 212 -23.96 3.48 -2.94
C GLY A 212 -25.02 4.49 -3.36
N ALA A 213 -24.64 5.75 -3.59
CA ALA A 213 -25.58 6.79 -4.03
C ALA A 213 -26.15 6.50 -5.42
N ALA A 214 -25.31 6.15 -6.39
CA ALA A 214 -25.78 5.80 -7.72
C ALA A 214 -26.68 4.55 -7.72
N LEU A 215 -26.34 3.54 -6.90
CA LEU A 215 -27.11 2.30 -6.80
C LEU A 215 -28.47 2.52 -6.12
N LEU A 216 -28.52 3.29 -5.02
CA LEU A 216 -29.79 3.71 -4.40
C LEU A 216 -30.66 4.49 -5.39
N THR A 217 -30.05 5.34 -6.23
CA THR A 217 -30.75 6.07 -7.28
C THR A 217 -31.40 5.11 -8.27
N HIS A 218 -30.63 4.14 -8.77
CA HIS A 218 -31.12 3.13 -9.70
C HIS A 218 -32.25 2.29 -9.08
N TRP A 219 -32.13 1.90 -7.81
CA TRP A 219 -33.19 1.17 -7.11
C TRP A 219 -34.44 2.03 -6.88
N ALA A 220 -34.30 3.32 -6.55
CA ALA A 220 -35.44 4.24 -6.45
C ALA A 220 -36.17 4.38 -7.80
N ALA A 221 -35.43 4.45 -8.92
CA ALA A 221 -36.00 4.42 -10.25
C ALA A 221 -36.79 3.12 -10.52
N GLN A 222 -36.21 1.96 -10.22
CA GLN A 222 -36.89 0.67 -10.38
C GLN A 222 -38.16 0.55 -9.52
N ARG A 223 -38.14 1.12 -8.30
CA ARG A 223 -39.30 1.18 -7.40
C ARG A 223 -40.37 2.16 -7.83
N GLY A 224 -40.14 2.92 -8.90
CA GLY A 224 -41.09 3.91 -9.40
C GLY A 224 -41.20 5.15 -8.51
N ASP A 225 -40.17 5.50 -7.74
CA ASP A 225 -40.13 6.71 -6.91
C ASP A 225 -39.28 7.80 -7.60
N PRO A 226 -39.88 8.64 -8.47
CA PRO A 226 -39.14 9.64 -9.25
C PRO A 226 -38.53 10.76 -8.38
N VAL A 227 -39.17 11.10 -7.27
CA VAL A 227 -38.69 12.13 -6.34
C VAL A 227 -37.43 11.64 -5.65
N LEU A 228 -37.50 10.44 -5.05
CA LEU A 228 -36.35 9.86 -4.37
C LEU A 228 -35.20 9.57 -5.33
N CYS A 229 -35.52 9.13 -6.55
CA CYS A 229 -34.52 8.97 -7.62
C CYS A 229 -33.77 10.29 -7.87
N ARG A 230 -34.47 11.41 -8.04
CA ARG A 230 -33.80 12.70 -8.27
C ARG A 230 -32.93 13.11 -7.09
N GLU A 231 -33.45 13.04 -5.87
CA GLU A 231 -32.70 13.42 -4.66
C GLU A 231 -31.42 12.58 -4.48
N MET A 232 -31.51 11.27 -4.75
CA MET A 232 -30.36 10.37 -4.68
C MET A 232 -29.37 10.60 -5.82
N PHE A 233 -29.85 10.95 -7.02
CA PHE A 233 -28.98 11.31 -8.15
C PHE A 233 -28.16 12.55 -7.82
N ASP A 234 -28.80 13.63 -7.35
CA ASP A 234 -28.12 14.87 -6.94
C ASP A 234 -27.08 14.60 -5.85
N ASN A 235 -27.38 13.69 -4.92
CA ASN A 235 -26.43 13.23 -3.91
C ASN A 235 -25.26 12.46 -4.51
N ALA A 236 -25.48 11.59 -5.49
CA ALA A 236 -24.41 10.88 -6.19
C ALA A 236 -23.47 11.86 -6.92
N VAL A 237 -24.04 12.88 -7.58
CA VAL A 237 -23.28 13.95 -8.22
C VAL A 237 -22.44 14.73 -7.21
N GLN A 238 -23.04 15.13 -6.07
CA GLN A 238 -22.35 15.88 -5.04
C GLN A 238 -21.22 15.06 -4.39
N SER A 239 -21.45 13.77 -4.09
CA SER A 239 -20.40 12.86 -3.59
C SER A 239 -19.26 12.67 -4.59
N ALA A 240 -19.54 12.77 -5.89
CA ALA A 240 -18.52 12.72 -6.93
C ALA A 240 -17.64 13.99 -6.97
N ARG A 241 -18.12 15.14 -6.49
CA ARG A 241 -17.34 16.40 -6.43
C ARG A 241 -16.25 16.42 -5.35
N TYR A 242 -16.39 15.66 -4.27
CA TYR A 242 -15.45 15.69 -3.14
C TYR A 242 -14.09 14.99 -3.37
N SER A 243 -13.78 14.50 -4.59
CA SER A 243 -12.42 14.01 -4.88
C SER A 243 -11.52 15.21 -5.14
N HIS A 244 -10.55 15.38 -4.25
CA HIS A 244 -9.53 16.44 -4.23
C HIS A 244 -8.66 16.55 -5.50
N TRP A 245 -8.81 15.66 -6.47
CA TRP A 245 -8.02 15.60 -7.70
C TRP A 245 -8.60 16.37 -8.89
N ASP A 246 -9.90 16.72 -8.87
CA ASP A 246 -10.54 17.32 -10.04
C ASP A 246 -10.61 18.85 -9.93
N ARG A 247 -9.43 19.49 -9.84
CA ARG A 247 -9.28 20.96 -9.99
C ARG A 247 -9.16 21.37 -11.47
N ARG A 248 -9.81 20.65 -12.38
CA ARG A 248 -9.85 21.06 -13.80
C ARG A 248 -10.70 22.33 -13.95
N GLU A 249 -10.33 23.18 -14.91
CA GLU A 249 -11.02 24.46 -15.16
C GLU A 249 -12.46 24.27 -15.67
N GLU A 250 -12.77 23.12 -16.27
CA GLU A 250 -14.11 22.75 -16.73
C GLU A 250 -14.65 21.57 -15.90
N GLU A 251 -15.78 21.77 -15.19
CA GLU A 251 -16.45 20.69 -14.48
C GLU A 251 -17.04 19.68 -15.47
N PRO A 252 -16.62 18.40 -15.47
CA PRO A 252 -17.22 17.40 -16.35
C PRO A 252 -18.69 17.16 -16.00
N ALA A 253 -19.44 16.63 -16.98
CA ALA A 253 -20.86 16.29 -16.81
C ALA A 253 -21.07 15.35 -15.59
N PRO A 254 -22.17 15.51 -14.84
CA PRO A 254 -22.46 14.69 -13.66
C PRO A 254 -22.40 13.18 -13.90
N GLU A 255 -22.88 12.72 -15.06
CA GLU A 255 -22.88 11.33 -15.49
C GLU A 255 -21.45 10.77 -15.60
N TYR A 256 -20.53 11.55 -16.18
CA TYR A 256 -19.11 11.18 -16.28
C TYR A 256 -18.47 11.06 -14.89
N LYS A 257 -18.80 11.96 -13.96
CA LYS A 257 -18.28 11.93 -12.58
C LYS A 257 -18.76 10.69 -11.82
N ILE A 258 -20.04 10.34 -11.96
CA ILE A 258 -20.60 9.13 -11.34
C ILE A 258 -19.96 7.88 -11.93
N ALA A 259 -19.92 7.76 -13.27
CA ALA A 259 -19.31 6.61 -13.95
C ALA A 259 -17.83 6.45 -13.58
N SER A 260 -17.07 7.54 -13.54
CA SER A 260 -15.68 7.57 -13.10
C SER A 260 -15.51 7.12 -11.65
N GLY A 261 -16.37 7.55 -10.73
CA GLY A 261 -16.31 7.12 -9.33
C GLY A 261 -16.52 5.62 -9.15
N ILE A 262 -17.50 5.05 -9.86
CA ILE A 262 -17.77 3.60 -9.83
C ILE A 262 -16.64 2.82 -10.49
N ALA A 263 -16.18 3.27 -11.66
CA ALA A 263 -15.08 2.64 -12.39
C ALA A 263 -13.82 2.56 -11.51
N GLN A 264 -13.52 3.62 -10.76
CA GLN A 264 -12.36 3.66 -9.86
C GLN A 264 -12.46 2.65 -8.71
N GLN A 265 -13.63 2.53 -8.07
CA GLN A 265 -13.84 1.53 -7.03
C GLN A 265 -13.67 0.11 -7.59
N LEU A 266 -14.28 -0.19 -8.74
CA LEU A 266 -14.17 -1.50 -9.39
C LEU A 266 -12.74 -1.80 -9.81
N ARG A 267 -12.01 -0.81 -10.29
CA ARG A 267 -10.60 -0.92 -10.65
C ARG A 267 -9.73 -1.23 -9.43
N THR A 268 -9.96 -0.56 -8.30
CA THR A 268 -9.29 -0.86 -7.02
C THR A 268 -9.63 -2.28 -6.53
N GLU A 269 -10.89 -2.70 -6.62
CA GLU A 269 -11.30 -4.07 -6.30
C GLU A 269 -10.64 -5.11 -7.21
N ALA A 270 -10.51 -4.85 -8.52
CA ALA A 270 -9.84 -5.73 -9.47
C ALA A 270 -8.35 -5.90 -9.13
N VAL A 271 -7.65 -4.81 -8.76
CA VAL A 271 -6.25 -4.85 -8.31
C VAL A 271 -6.09 -5.67 -7.03
N HIS A 272 -6.92 -5.43 -6.01
CA HIS A 272 -6.89 -6.21 -4.77
C HIS A 272 -7.23 -7.69 -5.01
N SER A 273 -8.16 -7.97 -5.92
CA SER A 273 -8.54 -9.33 -6.30
C SER A 273 -7.40 -10.06 -6.99
N ALA A 274 -6.65 -9.38 -7.86
CA ALA A 274 -5.46 -9.93 -8.50
C ALA A 274 -4.39 -10.29 -7.45
N TYR A 275 -4.12 -9.39 -6.51
CA TYR A 275 -3.22 -9.63 -5.38
C TYR A 275 -3.69 -10.82 -4.51
N ALA A 276 -5.00 -10.92 -4.24
CA ALA A 276 -5.60 -12.03 -3.49
C ALA A 276 -5.55 -13.38 -4.22
N GLY A 277 -5.12 -13.41 -5.49
CA GLY A 277 -4.96 -14.65 -6.25
C GLY A 277 -6.14 -15.04 -7.13
N GLU A 278 -7.04 -14.11 -7.43
CA GLU A 278 -8.18 -14.39 -8.30
C GLU A 278 -7.72 -14.79 -9.72
N THR A 279 -8.45 -15.69 -10.40
CA THR A 279 -8.04 -16.22 -11.70
C THR A 279 -8.01 -15.14 -12.80
N HIS A 280 -7.15 -15.29 -13.82
CA HIS A 280 -7.11 -14.36 -14.96
C HIS A 280 -8.47 -14.22 -15.65
N LYS A 281 -9.26 -15.31 -15.73
CA LYS A 281 -10.60 -15.29 -16.31
C LYS A 281 -11.54 -14.38 -15.53
N SER A 282 -11.54 -14.48 -14.22
CA SER A 282 -12.39 -13.63 -13.37
C SER A 282 -11.92 -12.17 -13.40
N LEU A 283 -10.61 -11.92 -13.46
CA LEU A 283 -10.05 -10.58 -13.60
C LEU A 283 -10.42 -9.95 -14.96
N PHE A 284 -10.37 -10.72 -16.05
CA PHE A 284 -10.83 -10.28 -17.37
C PHE A 284 -12.29 -9.81 -17.32
N GLU A 285 -13.19 -10.58 -16.70
CA GLU A 285 -14.61 -10.19 -16.59
C GLU A 285 -14.81 -8.93 -15.74
N ARG A 286 -14.02 -8.72 -14.68
CA ARG A 286 -14.05 -7.47 -13.90
C ARG A 286 -13.65 -6.26 -14.73
N TRP A 287 -12.58 -6.36 -15.50
CA TRP A 287 -12.15 -5.28 -16.40
C TRP A 287 -13.14 -5.05 -17.54
N ARG A 288 -13.77 -6.11 -18.04
CA ARG A 288 -14.87 -6.03 -19.01
C ARG A 288 -16.07 -5.26 -18.48
N GLN A 289 -16.42 -5.42 -17.21
CA GLN A 289 -17.49 -4.64 -16.58
C GLN A 289 -17.16 -3.15 -16.64
N ILE A 290 -15.94 -2.74 -16.27
CA ILE A 290 -15.49 -1.35 -16.31
C ILE A 290 -15.51 -0.81 -17.75
N ALA A 291 -14.99 -1.58 -18.72
CA ALA A 291 -14.95 -1.18 -20.12
C ALA A 291 -16.33 -1.09 -20.79
N SER A 292 -17.35 -1.75 -20.23
CA SER A 292 -18.73 -1.76 -20.75
C SER A 292 -19.61 -0.64 -20.16
N MET A 293 -19.11 0.10 -19.17
CA MET A 293 -19.81 1.26 -18.59
C MET A 293 -19.79 2.45 -19.57
N PRO A 294 -20.65 3.46 -19.36
CA PRO A 294 -20.51 4.76 -20.02
C PRO A 294 -19.10 5.32 -19.91
N GLU A 295 -18.70 6.13 -20.89
CA GLU A 295 -17.33 6.67 -20.98
C GLU A 295 -16.92 7.34 -19.67
N ASN A 296 -15.72 6.99 -19.20
CA ASN A 296 -15.15 7.42 -17.94
C ASN A 296 -13.62 7.51 -18.08
N HIS A 297 -12.93 8.07 -17.08
CA HIS A 297 -11.47 8.28 -17.16
C HIS A 297 -10.66 6.96 -17.22
N LEU A 298 -11.25 5.82 -16.88
CA LEU A 298 -10.61 4.49 -16.90
C LEU A 298 -11.02 3.64 -18.11
N SER A 299 -11.86 4.14 -19.02
CA SER A 299 -12.29 3.38 -20.21
C SER A 299 -11.10 2.84 -21.02
N ASN A 300 -10.05 3.65 -21.19
CA ASN A 300 -8.85 3.24 -21.93
C ASN A 300 -8.03 2.20 -21.17
N GLU A 301 -7.78 2.42 -19.87
CA GLU A 301 -7.08 1.45 -19.01
C GLU A 301 -7.81 0.12 -18.99
N ALA A 302 -9.13 0.12 -18.82
CA ALA A 302 -9.92 -1.11 -18.78
C ALA A 302 -9.84 -1.91 -20.08
N ARG A 303 -9.89 -1.23 -21.24
CA ARG A 303 -9.70 -1.87 -22.55
C ARG A 303 -8.29 -2.45 -22.71
N ALA A 304 -7.26 -1.73 -22.25
CA ALA A 304 -5.88 -2.24 -22.27
C ALA A 304 -5.72 -3.48 -21.36
N MET A 305 -6.26 -3.42 -20.14
CA MET A 305 -6.21 -4.53 -19.19
C MET A 305 -6.96 -5.76 -19.68
N MET A 306 -8.11 -5.60 -20.36
CA MET A 306 -8.79 -6.73 -21.02
C MET A 306 -7.87 -7.41 -22.04
N SER A 307 -7.22 -6.64 -22.92
CA SER A 307 -6.27 -7.15 -23.92
C SER A 307 -5.11 -7.91 -23.24
N HIS A 308 -4.58 -7.36 -22.14
CA HIS A 308 -3.54 -8.02 -21.36
C HIS A 308 -4.00 -9.35 -20.78
N TYR A 309 -5.18 -9.41 -20.13
CA TYR A 309 -5.69 -10.66 -19.57
C TYR A 309 -6.08 -11.69 -20.64
N GLU A 310 -6.56 -11.26 -21.81
CA GLU A 310 -6.81 -12.18 -22.94
C GLU A 310 -5.52 -12.83 -23.45
N SER A 311 -4.44 -12.05 -23.54
CA SER A 311 -3.10 -12.56 -23.82
C SER A 311 -2.63 -13.56 -22.76
N LEU A 312 -2.78 -13.21 -21.47
CA LEU A 312 -2.41 -14.10 -20.36
C LEU A 312 -3.21 -15.41 -20.37
N LEU A 313 -4.52 -15.36 -20.61
CA LEU A 313 -5.35 -16.56 -20.74
C LEU A 313 -4.89 -17.46 -21.90
N SER A 314 -4.53 -16.86 -23.03
CA SER A 314 -4.01 -17.62 -24.17
C SER A 314 -2.68 -18.30 -23.85
N GLU A 315 -1.83 -17.66 -23.05
CA GLU A 315 -0.60 -18.27 -22.54
C GLU A 315 -0.86 -19.35 -21.51
N ASP A 316 -1.86 -19.18 -20.62
CA ASP A 316 -2.27 -20.18 -19.63
C ASP A 316 -2.65 -21.49 -20.33
N ASP A 317 -3.47 -21.38 -21.40
CA ASP A 317 -3.93 -22.53 -22.18
C ASP A 317 -2.79 -23.23 -22.94
N ALA A 318 -1.77 -22.48 -23.34
CA ALA A 318 -0.62 -23.00 -24.08
C ALA A 318 0.51 -23.52 -23.17
N PHE A 319 0.47 -23.21 -21.87
CA PHE A 319 1.55 -23.55 -20.95
C PHE A 319 1.39 -24.95 -20.36
N GLU A 320 2.41 -25.79 -20.58
CA GLU A 320 2.49 -27.10 -19.97
C GLU A 320 3.11 -26.99 -18.57
N GLU A 321 2.28 -27.18 -17.54
CA GLU A 321 2.75 -27.18 -16.14
C GLU A 321 3.77 -28.31 -15.90
N VAL A 322 4.91 -27.95 -15.33
CA VAL A 322 5.96 -28.90 -14.94
C VAL A 322 6.01 -28.98 -13.42
N GLU A 323 6.09 -30.19 -12.87
CA GLU A 323 6.25 -30.39 -11.43
C GLU A 323 7.46 -29.60 -10.89
N PRO A 324 7.35 -28.87 -9.77
CA PRO A 324 8.43 -27.99 -9.28
C PRO A 324 9.78 -28.68 -9.09
N ALA A 325 9.78 -29.97 -8.73
CA ALA A 325 11.00 -30.78 -8.60
C ALA A 325 11.65 -31.11 -9.95
N ALA A 326 10.88 -31.21 -11.02
CA ALA A 326 11.37 -31.50 -12.37
C ALA A 326 11.93 -30.25 -13.07
N VAL A 327 11.62 -29.04 -12.59
CA VAL A 327 12.13 -27.79 -13.18
C VAL A 327 13.66 -27.75 -13.22
N GLU A 328 14.35 -28.24 -12.18
CA GLU A 328 15.81 -28.27 -12.14
C GLU A 328 16.44 -29.17 -13.21
N ALA A 329 15.70 -30.17 -13.68
CA ALA A 329 16.14 -31.08 -14.74
C ALA A 329 15.95 -30.50 -16.15
N LEU A 330 15.20 -29.40 -16.30
CA LEU A 330 15.03 -28.73 -17.57
C LEU A 330 16.35 -28.11 -18.05
N LEU A 331 16.51 -27.96 -19.36
CA LEU A 331 17.61 -27.15 -19.90
C LEU A 331 17.51 -25.70 -19.38
N PRO A 332 18.64 -24.99 -19.17
CA PRO A 332 18.60 -23.66 -18.56
C PRO A 332 17.65 -22.66 -19.25
N GLY A 333 17.58 -22.67 -20.59
CA GLY A 333 16.64 -21.81 -21.31
C GLY A 333 15.16 -22.17 -21.07
N ALA A 334 14.85 -23.44 -20.85
CA ALA A 334 13.50 -23.88 -20.46
C ALA A 334 13.19 -23.51 -18.99
N GLN A 335 14.18 -23.58 -18.09
CA GLN A 335 14.04 -23.07 -16.71
C GLN A 335 13.72 -21.57 -16.70
N VAL A 336 14.45 -20.78 -17.49
CA VAL A 336 14.20 -19.33 -17.61
C VAL A 336 12.77 -19.06 -18.08
N ARG A 337 12.32 -19.71 -19.17
CA ARG A 337 10.94 -19.53 -19.67
C ARG A 337 9.89 -19.93 -18.64
N TYR A 338 10.11 -21.06 -17.96
CA TYR A 338 9.22 -21.53 -16.90
C TYR A 338 9.10 -20.47 -15.78
N TRP A 339 10.21 -19.95 -15.27
CA TRP A 339 10.17 -18.99 -14.18
C TRP A 339 9.67 -17.60 -14.59
N ILE A 340 9.91 -17.15 -15.82
CA ILE A 340 9.26 -15.94 -16.37
C ILE A 340 7.75 -16.13 -16.43
N HIS A 341 7.27 -17.28 -16.90
CA HIS A 341 5.84 -17.58 -16.91
C HIS A 341 5.24 -17.60 -15.49
N LYS A 342 5.98 -18.09 -14.49
CA LYS A 342 5.53 -18.04 -13.08
C LYS A 342 5.64 -16.65 -12.44
N LEU A 343 6.40 -15.73 -13.03
CA LEU A 343 6.64 -14.40 -12.46
C LEU A 343 5.37 -13.56 -12.37
N ARG A 344 4.45 -13.69 -13.34
CA ARG A 344 3.17 -12.98 -13.35
C ARG A 344 2.25 -13.34 -12.17
N ASP A 345 2.45 -14.52 -11.58
CA ASP A 345 1.67 -14.99 -10.43
C ASP A 345 2.31 -14.66 -9.07
N VAL A 346 3.47 -14.00 -9.04
CA VAL A 346 4.14 -13.57 -7.81
C VAL A 346 3.28 -12.53 -7.08
N ARG A 347 2.98 -12.81 -5.81
CA ARG A 347 2.12 -11.98 -4.94
C ARG A 347 2.95 -11.30 -3.88
N GLU A 348 3.42 -10.12 -4.21
CA GLU A 348 4.15 -9.28 -3.26
C GLU A 348 3.44 -7.95 -3.08
N THR A 349 3.66 -7.31 -1.94
CA THR A 349 3.18 -5.96 -1.66
C THR A 349 4.34 -5.10 -1.17
N HIS A 350 4.21 -3.79 -1.27
CA HIS A 350 5.16 -2.90 -0.62
C HIS A 350 5.02 -2.92 0.92
N SER A 351 6.06 -2.53 1.65
CA SER A 351 6.07 -2.54 3.13
C SER A 351 5.77 -1.19 3.78
N MET A 352 5.84 -0.10 3.01
CA MET A 352 5.76 1.27 3.54
C MET A 352 5.03 2.21 2.58
N SER A 353 4.35 3.21 3.14
CA SER A 353 3.69 4.29 2.38
C SER A 353 4.35 5.64 2.69
N PRO A 354 5.07 6.28 1.74
CA PRO A 354 5.29 5.87 0.36
C PRO A 354 6.42 4.83 0.20
N GLY A 355 6.29 3.93 -0.79
CA GLY A 355 7.30 2.94 -1.15
C GLY A 355 7.01 2.36 -2.53
N SER A 356 8.05 1.99 -3.29
CA SER A 356 7.89 1.19 -4.50
C SER A 356 7.40 -0.21 -4.14
N ALA A 357 6.87 -1.01 -5.08
CA ALA A 357 6.73 -2.44 -4.87
C ALA A 357 8.01 -3.19 -5.29
N SER A 358 8.25 -4.37 -4.72
CA SER A 358 9.42 -5.20 -4.97
C SER A 358 8.91 -6.59 -5.35
N VAL A 359 9.32 -7.08 -6.52
CA VAL A 359 8.99 -8.44 -6.97
C VAL A 359 9.66 -9.50 -6.09
N PHE A 360 10.59 -9.13 -5.23
CA PHE A 360 11.28 -10.02 -4.31
C PHE A 360 10.61 -10.15 -2.95
N GLY A 361 9.68 -9.25 -2.59
CA GLY A 361 9.11 -9.17 -1.23
C GLY A 361 10.10 -8.68 -0.14
N ASP A 362 11.40 -8.63 -0.45
CA ASP A 362 12.44 -8.14 0.45
C ASP A 362 12.38 -6.62 0.64
N TRP A 363 12.05 -6.21 1.86
CA TRP A 363 12.03 -4.81 2.28
C TRP A 363 12.98 -4.55 3.44
N GLY A 364 14.29 -4.77 3.26
CA GLY A 364 15.40 -4.25 4.08
C GLY A 364 15.44 -4.58 5.60
N PHE A 365 14.33 -4.99 6.20
CA PHE A 365 14.14 -5.29 7.62
C PHE A 365 13.88 -6.78 7.85
N HIS A 366 13.67 -7.54 6.77
CA HIS A 366 13.32 -8.95 6.79
C HIS A 366 14.02 -9.74 5.69
N GLU A 367 15.32 -9.52 5.47
CA GLU A 367 16.16 -10.55 4.83
C GLU A 367 16.06 -11.81 5.70
N GLY A 368 15.16 -12.74 5.33
CA GLY A 368 14.85 -13.91 6.16
C GLY A 368 13.37 -14.27 6.27
N ARG A 369 12.43 -13.51 5.67
CA ARG A 369 11.00 -13.88 5.64
C ARG A 369 10.56 -14.80 4.50
N LEU A 370 11.49 -15.44 3.78
CA LEU A 370 11.19 -16.69 3.08
C LEU A 370 10.97 -17.80 4.13
N THR A 371 9.86 -17.70 4.86
CA THR A 371 9.55 -18.51 6.05
C THR A 371 9.12 -19.93 5.72
N ASP A 372 9.05 -20.28 4.43
CA ASP A 372 8.94 -21.66 3.99
C ASP A 372 9.99 -21.94 2.90
N GLU A 373 11.05 -22.68 3.26
CA GLU A 373 12.04 -23.26 2.32
C GLU A 373 11.40 -24.14 1.21
N LYS A 374 10.09 -24.40 1.28
CA LYS A 374 9.37 -25.30 0.39
C LYS A 374 8.84 -24.66 -0.90
N GLN A 375 8.68 -23.33 -0.97
CA GLN A 375 8.26 -22.68 -2.22
C GLN A 375 9.40 -21.85 -2.82
N LYS A 376 9.87 -22.33 -3.98
CA LYS A 376 10.82 -21.59 -4.82
C LYS A 376 10.14 -20.34 -5.36
N HIS A 377 10.65 -19.17 -4.95
CA HIS A 377 10.13 -17.90 -5.40
C HIS A 377 10.67 -17.55 -6.81
N PRO A 378 9.82 -17.35 -7.84
CA PRO A 378 10.24 -17.19 -9.24
C PRO A 378 11.34 -16.15 -9.49
N ALA A 379 11.25 -14.97 -8.87
CA ALA A 379 12.26 -13.92 -9.02
C ALA A 379 13.66 -14.38 -8.55
N TYR A 380 13.77 -15.08 -7.42
CA TYR A 380 15.06 -15.59 -6.94
C TYR A 380 15.57 -16.76 -7.77
N GLU A 381 14.68 -17.61 -8.31
CA GLU A 381 15.11 -18.67 -9.23
C GLU A 381 15.69 -18.08 -10.52
N LEU A 382 15.12 -16.98 -11.03
CA LEU A 382 15.70 -16.23 -12.15
C LEU A 382 17.05 -15.60 -11.77
N VAL A 383 17.20 -15.07 -10.55
CA VAL A 383 18.49 -14.57 -10.05
C VAL A 383 19.55 -15.69 -9.97
N LYS A 384 19.17 -16.88 -9.48
CA LYS A 384 20.06 -18.06 -9.42
C LYS A 384 20.54 -18.48 -10.81
N LEU A 385 19.71 -18.34 -11.84
CA LEU A 385 20.08 -18.60 -13.24
C LEU A 385 21.08 -17.57 -13.80
N GLY A 386 21.19 -16.39 -13.18
CA GLY A 386 22.21 -15.39 -13.45
C GLY A 386 22.22 -14.89 -14.89
N ASP A 387 23.40 -14.82 -15.51
CA ASP A 387 23.60 -14.34 -16.89
C ASP A 387 22.69 -15.05 -17.91
N ARG A 388 22.28 -16.29 -17.64
CA ARG A 388 21.43 -17.08 -18.54
C ARG A 388 20.00 -16.54 -18.65
N ALA A 389 19.52 -15.83 -17.62
CA ALA A 389 18.17 -15.27 -17.60
C ALA A 389 18.09 -13.86 -18.21
N VAL A 390 19.19 -13.10 -18.18
CA VAL A 390 19.20 -11.65 -18.49
C VAL A 390 18.64 -11.35 -19.87
N GLY A 391 19.04 -12.09 -20.91
CA GLY A 391 18.54 -11.86 -22.27
C GLY A 391 17.01 -12.00 -22.37
N ALA A 392 16.47 -13.09 -21.83
CA ALA A 392 15.02 -13.34 -21.85
C ALA A 392 14.23 -12.35 -20.99
N LEU A 393 14.82 -11.83 -19.90
CA LEU A 393 14.22 -10.79 -19.07
C LEU A 393 14.25 -9.42 -19.77
N ILE A 394 15.32 -9.10 -20.50
CA ILE A 394 15.40 -7.90 -21.34
C ILE A 394 14.30 -7.94 -22.40
N ASP A 395 14.00 -9.12 -22.95
CA ASP A 395 12.92 -9.29 -23.91
C ASP A 395 11.53 -8.95 -23.35
N GLN A 396 11.37 -8.89 -22.02
CA GLN A 396 10.11 -8.53 -21.34
C GLN A 396 10.05 -7.05 -20.92
N LEU A 397 11.06 -6.21 -21.19
CA LEU A 397 11.11 -4.82 -20.66
C LEU A 397 10.07 -3.86 -21.27
N ASP A 398 9.33 -4.31 -22.27
CA ASP A 398 8.19 -3.63 -22.91
C ASP A 398 6.86 -4.39 -22.69
N ASP A 399 6.85 -5.38 -21.81
CA ASP A 399 5.66 -6.15 -21.50
C ASP A 399 4.84 -5.51 -20.37
N ASP A 400 3.77 -4.80 -20.77
CA ASP A 400 2.86 -4.10 -19.86
C ASP A 400 1.85 -5.01 -19.16
N ARG A 401 1.85 -6.32 -19.45
CA ARG A 401 0.90 -7.24 -18.80
C ARG A 401 1.12 -7.26 -17.29
N PRO A 402 0.05 -7.28 -16.49
CA PRO A 402 0.16 -7.17 -15.03
C PRO A 402 0.73 -8.46 -14.42
N THR A 403 1.55 -8.28 -13.39
CA THR A 403 1.81 -9.31 -12.38
C THR A 403 0.78 -9.21 -11.24
N ARG A 404 0.93 -10.00 -10.17
CA ARG A 404 0.16 -9.85 -8.93
C ARG A 404 0.87 -9.04 -7.85
N VAL A 405 2.02 -8.43 -8.18
CA VAL A 405 2.75 -7.56 -7.26
C VAL A 405 2.03 -6.23 -7.14
N MET A 406 1.47 -5.96 -5.96
CA MET A 406 0.66 -4.77 -5.70
C MET A 406 1.53 -3.65 -5.11
N SER A 407 1.34 -2.45 -5.64
CA SER A 407 1.94 -1.22 -5.14
C SER A 407 0.82 -0.25 -4.77
N TRP A 408 1.02 0.58 -3.74
CA TRP A 408 0.11 1.70 -3.49
C TRP A 408 0.87 2.98 -3.15
N HIS A 409 0.41 4.13 -3.66
CA HIS A 409 1.06 5.42 -3.41
C HIS A 409 0.17 6.36 -2.58
N ARG A 410 0.38 6.39 -1.26
CA ARG A 410 -0.45 7.11 -0.26
C ARG A 410 -1.85 6.50 -0.13
N ALA A 411 -2.53 6.75 1.00
CA ALA A 411 -3.83 6.17 1.35
C ALA A 411 -5.02 6.65 0.47
N SER A 412 -4.78 7.25 -0.70
CA SER A 412 -5.83 7.54 -1.67
C SER A 412 -6.14 6.27 -2.46
N GLY A 413 -7.41 5.85 -2.51
CA GLY A 413 -7.86 4.63 -3.20
C GLY A 413 -7.47 4.52 -4.68
N ASP A 414 -7.10 5.63 -5.30
CA ASP A 414 -6.67 5.74 -6.71
C ASP A 414 -5.23 5.27 -6.94
N ALA A 415 -4.47 5.05 -5.87
CA ALA A 415 -3.02 4.86 -5.95
C ALA A 415 -2.57 3.40 -5.97
N VAL A 416 -3.49 2.44 -5.83
CA VAL A 416 -3.15 1.02 -5.96
C VAL A 416 -2.82 0.70 -7.41
N HIS A 417 -1.87 -0.16 -7.71
CA HIS A 417 -1.62 -0.65 -9.07
C HIS A 417 -0.88 -1.98 -9.01
N LEU A 418 -0.93 -2.73 -10.11
CA LEU A 418 -0.15 -3.94 -10.29
C LEU A 418 1.14 -3.59 -11.03
N MET A 419 2.27 -4.14 -10.59
CA MET A 419 3.52 -4.05 -11.34
C MET A 419 3.38 -4.82 -12.65
N SER A 420 3.79 -4.23 -13.77
CA SER A 420 3.87 -4.94 -15.05
C SER A 420 4.99 -5.97 -15.07
N LEU A 421 4.95 -6.91 -16.02
CA LEU A 421 6.01 -7.88 -16.22
C LEU A 421 7.33 -7.19 -16.61
N ALA A 422 7.28 -6.07 -17.32
CA ALA A 422 8.43 -5.20 -17.56
C ALA A 422 9.03 -4.66 -16.27
N GLY A 423 8.21 -4.12 -15.35
CA GLY A 423 8.66 -3.63 -14.06
C GLY A 423 9.31 -4.72 -13.20
N ALA A 424 8.73 -5.92 -13.19
CA ALA A 424 9.26 -7.09 -12.50
C ALA A 424 10.58 -7.58 -13.12
N SER A 425 10.62 -7.75 -14.44
CA SER A 425 11.80 -8.22 -15.17
C SER A 425 12.97 -7.26 -15.03
N ARG A 426 12.70 -5.95 -15.04
CA ARG A 426 13.70 -4.93 -14.71
C ARG A 426 14.34 -5.17 -13.36
N GLN A 427 13.55 -5.28 -12.28
CA GLN A 427 14.10 -5.47 -10.94
C GLN A 427 14.98 -6.72 -10.86
N ILE A 428 14.64 -7.76 -11.62
CA ILE A 428 15.44 -8.98 -11.70
C ILE A 428 16.72 -8.78 -12.51
N VAL A 429 16.68 -8.10 -13.66
CA VAL A 429 17.88 -7.73 -14.42
C VAL A 429 18.82 -6.88 -13.57
N GLU A 430 18.28 -5.89 -12.86
CA GLU A 430 19.01 -5.05 -11.92
C GLU A 430 19.57 -5.89 -10.77
N LYS A 431 18.84 -6.84 -10.20
CA LYS A 431 19.37 -7.72 -9.15
C LYS A 431 20.48 -8.64 -9.67
N ILE A 432 20.32 -9.20 -10.88
CA ILE A 432 21.32 -10.08 -11.50
C ILE A 432 22.57 -9.29 -11.83
N THR A 433 22.43 -8.12 -12.45
CA THR A 433 23.55 -7.37 -13.04
C THR A 433 24.12 -6.28 -12.14
N GLY A 434 23.29 -5.74 -11.25
CA GLY A 434 23.41 -4.48 -10.50
C GLY A 434 23.58 -3.23 -11.35
N VAL A 435 23.13 -3.28 -12.59
CA VAL A 435 23.10 -2.12 -13.47
C VAL A 435 21.66 -1.61 -13.51
N ASP A 436 21.46 -0.35 -13.11
CA ASP A 436 20.18 0.35 -13.30
C ASP A 436 19.96 0.54 -14.80
N VAL A 437 18.98 -0.19 -15.34
CA VAL A 437 18.72 -0.22 -16.78
C VAL A 437 18.21 1.14 -17.29
N TRP A 438 17.59 1.97 -16.42
CA TRP A 438 17.12 3.32 -16.80
C TRP A 438 18.26 4.32 -16.90
N ARG A 439 19.38 4.08 -16.22
CA ARG A 439 20.55 4.98 -16.20
C ARG A 439 21.62 4.59 -17.21
N LEU A 440 21.33 3.67 -18.13
CA LEU A 440 22.24 3.37 -19.22
C LEU A 440 22.50 4.66 -20.05
N PRO A 441 23.77 4.93 -20.43
CA PRO A 441 24.12 6.14 -21.18
C PRO A 441 23.22 6.37 -22.41
N GLY A 442 22.69 7.59 -22.54
CA GLY A 442 21.82 7.99 -23.65
C GLY A 442 20.32 7.88 -23.38
N ALA A 443 19.86 7.64 -22.15
CA ALA A 443 18.48 7.94 -21.73
C ALA A 443 18.30 9.46 -21.57
N SER A 444 17.33 10.07 -22.24
CA SER A 444 17.08 11.52 -22.17
C SER A 444 15.89 11.83 -21.26
N GLU A 445 15.98 12.93 -20.50
CA GLU A 445 14.95 13.36 -19.53
C GLU A 445 13.64 13.89 -20.17
N GLY A 446 13.40 13.61 -21.46
CA GLY A 446 12.25 14.12 -22.21
C GLY A 446 11.43 13.07 -22.97
N GLU A 447 11.77 11.78 -22.88
CA GLU A 447 11.01 10.70 -23.54
C GLU A 447 9.65 10.51 -22.84
N THR A 448 8.59 10.31 -23.64
CA THR A 448 7.31 9.77 -23.15
C THR A 448 7.53 8.39 -22.53
N ASP A 449 6.65 7.92 -21.64
CA ASP A 449 6.85 6.63 -20.97
C ASP A 449 6.94 5.44 -21.96
N GLU A 450 6.17 5.48 -23.06
CA GLU A 450 6.22 4.49 -24.15
C GLU A 450 7.55 4.54 -24.93
N GLU A 451 7.98 5.73 -25.35
CA GLU A 451 9.28 5.91 -26.02
C GLU A 451 10.41 5.46 -25.09
N ARG A 452 10.28 5.76 -23.80
CA ARG A 452 11.23 5.34 -22.78
C ARG A 452 11.29 3.81 -22.78
N ALA A 453 10.19 3.09 -22.55
CA ALA A 453 10.15 1.63 -22.48
C ALA A 453 10.76 0.92 -23.71
N SER A 454 10.34 1.30 -24.92
CA SER A 454 10.88 0.71 -26.16
C SER A 454 12.38 1.01 -26.35
N ASN A 455 12.80 2.26 -26.10
CA ASN A 455 14.21 2.62 -26.19
C ASN A 455 15.05 1.88 -25.13
N GLN A 456 14.48 1.58 -23.96
CA GLN A 456 15.18 0.85 -22.90
C GLN A 456 15.49 -0.58 -23.31
N LYS A 457 14.51 -1.31 -23.84
CA LYS A 457 14.71 -2.70 -24.28
C LYS A 457 15.81 -2.78 -25.33
N ALA A 458 15.80 -1.88 -26.32
CA ALA A 458 16.84 -1.83 -27.34
C ALA A 458 18.23 -1.49 -26.77
N LYS A 459 18.31 -0.49 -25.87
CA LYS A 459 19.57 -0.09 -25.20
C LYS A 459 20.11 -1.23 -24.32
N ALA A 460 19.25 -1.83 -23.50
CA ALA A 460 19.59 -2.95 -22.64
C ALA A 460 20.03 -4.17 -23.45
N GLY A 461 19.31 -4.51 -24.52
CA GLY A 461 19.64 -5.63 -25.41
C GLY A 461 20.99 -5.45 -26.10
N LYS A 462 21.27 -4.25 -26.62
CA LYS A 462 22.58 -3.92 -27.20
C LYS A 462 23.69 -4.01 -26.15
N TRP A 463 23.50 -3.33 -25.00
CA TRP A 463 24.48 -3.35 -23.91
C TRP A 463 24.79 -4.79 -23.45
N TRP A 464 23.76 -5.61 -23.26
CA TRP A 464 23.91 -6.99 -22.84
C TRP A 464 24.64 -7.83 -23.89
N SER A 465 24.28 -7.68 -25.18
CA SER A 465 24.95 -8.35 -26.30
C SER A 465 26.43 -8.00 -26.36
N ASP A 466 26.76 -6.70 -26.28
CA ASP A 466 28.14 -6.22 -26.29
C ASP A 466 28.91 -6.79 -25.07
N LEU A 467 28.29 -6.80 -23.89
CA LEU A 467 28.89 -7.29 -22.66
C LEU A 467 29.14 -8.81 -22.67
N VAL A 468 28.20 -9.63 -23.13
CA VAL A 468 28.38 -11.10 -23.18
C VAL A 468 29.31 -11.56 -24.29
N SER A 469 29.55 -10.72 -25.31
CA SER A 469 30.54 -10.99 -26.36
C SER A 469 31.99 -10.94 -25.85
N GLN A 470 32.21 -10.29 -24.70
CA GLN A 470 33.53 -10.17 -24.09
C GLN A 470 33.93 -11.46 -23.33
N PRO A 471 35.24 -11.77 -23.27
CA PRO A 471 35.76 -12.78 -22.35
C PRO A 471 35.30 -12.54 -20.91
N ALA A 472 35.08 -13.60 -20.14
CA ALA A 472 34.49 -13.51 -18.79
C ALA A 472 35.24 -12.54 -17.84
N GLN A 473 36.57 -12.48 -17.93
CA GLN A 473 37.38 -11.56 -17.14
C GLN A 473 37.16 -10.10 -17.58
N GLU A 474 37.19 -9.81 -18.88
CA GLU A 474 36.95 -8.47 -19.43
C GLU A 474 35.54 -7.99 -19.09
N ARG A 475 34.54 -8.87 -19.26
CA ARG A 475 33.17 -8.62 -18.85
C ARG A 475 33.05 -8.22 -17.39
N ALA A 476 33.70 -8.96 -16.49
CA ALA A 476 33.67 -8.65 -15.07
C ALA A 476 34.38 -7.32 -14.75
N VAL A 477 35.48 -7.00 -15.44
CA VAL A 477 36.14 -5.70 -15.32
C VAL A 477 35.24 -4.56 -15.81
N SER A 478 34.54 -4.73 -16.94
CA SER A 478 33.59 -3.72 -17.44
C SER A 478 32.43 -3.45 -16.49
N LEU A 479 32.09 -4.41 -15.63
CA LEU A 479 31.06 -4.24 -14.61
C LEU A 479 31.55 -3.51 -13.35
N LEU A 480 32.86 -3.30 -13.14
CA LEU A 480 33.36 -2.65 -11.92
C LEU A 480 32.82 -1.23 -11.73
N SER A 481 32.65 -0.46 -12.82
CA SER A 481 32.10 0.90 -12.77
C SER A 481 30.58 0.95 -12.60
N LEU A 482 29.88 -0.16 -12.81
CA LEU A 482 28.41 -0.22 -12.76
C LEU A 482 27.91 -0.96 -11.52
N ASN A 483 28.52 -2.10 -11.18
CA ASN A 483 28.25 -2.91 -10.01
C ASN A 483 29.54 -3.51 -9.43
N PRO A 484 30.30 -2.72 -8.64
CA PRO A 484 31.59 -3.13 -8.12
C PRO A 484 31.56 -4.45 -7.32
N GLY A 485 30.55 -4.66 -6.47
CA GLY A 485 30.50 -5.83 -5.60
C GLY A 485 30.31 -7.15 -6.38
N ARG A 486 29.40 -7.16 -7.36
CA ARG A 486 29.22 -8.34 -8.23
C ARG A 486 30.43 -8.59 -9.11
N ALA A 487 30.99 -7.53 -9.70
CA ALA A 487 32.18 -7.60 -10.52
C ALA A 487 33.36 -8.20 -9.73
N ALA A 488 33.58 -7.72 -8.50
CA ALA A 488 34.57 -8.27 -7.59
C ALA A 488 34.33 -9.76 -7.32
N ARG A 489 33.11 -10.18 -6.98
CA ARG A 489 32.80 -11.61 -6.74
C ARG A 489 33.09 -12.48 -7.97
N SER A 490 32.73 -11.99 -9.15
CA SER A 490 32.98 -12.69 -10.42
C SER A 490 34.48 -12.82 -10.70
N LEU A 491 35.25 -11.75 -10.49
CA LEU A 491 36.70 -11.75 -10.66
C LEU A 491 37.38 -12.68 -9.64
N MET A 492 36.95 -12.68 -8.38
CA MET A 492 37.49 -13.57 -7.35
C MET A 492 37.18 -15.04 -7.64
N ALA A 493 35.98 -15.35 -8.16
CA ALA A 493 35.61 -16.71 -8.55
C ALA A 493 36.38 -17.22 -9.79
N LEU A 494 36.76 -16.33 -10.71
CA LEU A 494 37.56 -16.70 -11.89
C LEU A 494 39.01 -17.05 -11.50
N ASN A 495 39.65 -16.18 -10.71
CA ASN A 495 41.01 -16.38 -10.20
C ASN A 495 41.33 -15.32 -9.12
N ALA A 496 41.16 -15.67 -7.84
CA ALA A 496 41.38 -14.77 -6.71
C ALA A 496 42.81 -14.19 -6.68
N GLU A 497 43.83 -15.05 -6.82
CA GLU A 497 45.24 -14.65 -6.76
C GLU A 497 45.60 -13.62 -7.84
N ARG A 498 45.16 -13.87 -9.08
CA ARG A 498 45.42 -12.98 -10.22
C ARG A 498 44.65 -11.66 -10.13
N ASN A 499 43.42 -11.70 -9.61
CA ASN A 499 42.51 -10.55 -9.67
C ASN A 499 42.53 -9.69 -8.41
N LEU A 500 43.05 -10.18 -7.27
CA LEU A 500 43.15 -9.39 -6.03
C LEU A 500 43.94 -8.08 -6.23
N PRO A 501 45.12 -8.04 -6.88
CA PRO A 501 45.84 -6.79 -7.11
C PRO A 501 45.06 -5.80 -7.99
N LEU A 502 44.32 -6.30 -8.97
CA LEU A 502 43.47 -5.49 -9.84
C LEU A 502 42.31 -4.86 -9.06
N LEU A 503 41.65 -5.62 -8.18
CA LEU A 503 40.57 -5.14 -7.34
C LEU A 503 41.06 -4.14 -6.28
N MET A 504 42.23 -4.38 -5.67
CA MET A 504 42.86 -3.44 -4.75
C MET A 504 43.19 -2.12 -5.44
N LYS A 505 43.83 -2.18 -6.61
CA LYS A 505 44.12 -0.98 -7.40
C LYS A 505 42.84 -0.22 -7.73
N TRP A 506 41.80 -0.91 -8.22
CA TRP A 506 40.53 -0.30 -8.54
C TRP A 506 39.89 0.36 -7.31
N ALA A 507 39.91 -0.29 -6.15
CA ALA A 507 39.36 0.24 -4.91
C ALA A 507 40.07 1.53 -4.46
N THR A 508 41.40 1.60 -4.60
CA THR A 508 42.19 2.82 -4.30
C THR A 508 41.96 3.96 -5.29
N GLU A 509 41.70 3.65 -6.57
CA GLU A 509 41.42 4.65 -7.60
C GLU A 509 39.96 5.14 -7.58
N ASN A 510 39.04 4.39 -6.95
CA ASN A 510 37.59 4.67 -6.94
C ASN A 510 37.00 4.61 -5.51
N PRO A 511 37.49 5.44 -4.58
CA PRO A 511 37.19 5.32 -3.15
C PRO A 511 35.72 5.54 -2.76
N GLU A 512 34.89 6.17 -3.60
CA GLU A 512 33.46 6.40 -3.31
C GLU A 512 32.59 5.15 -3.56
N GLY A 513 32.99 4.27 -4.48
CA GLY A 513 32.23 3.09 -4.88
C GLY A 513 32.85 1.76 -4.44
N CYS A 514 33.94 1.80 -3.66
CA CYS A 514 34.74 0.60 -3.40
C CYS A 514 34.32 -0.24 -2.21
N LEU A 515 33.38 0.22 -1.37
CA LEU A 515 32.92 -0.55 -0.21
C LEU A 515 32.51 -1.99 -0.56
N PRO A 516 31.67 -2.26 -1.60
CA PRO A 516 31.30 -3.63 -1.95
C PRO A 516 32.46 -4.46 -2.49
N VAL A 517 33.48 -3.82 -3.09
CA VAL A 517 34.71 -4.50 -3.53
C VAL A 517 35.53 -4.92 -2.31
N LEU A 518 35.76 -4.00 -1.38
CA LEU A 518 36.52 -4.25 -0.15
C LEU A 518 35.90 -5.38 0.65
N GLN A 519 34.59 -5.33 0.90
CA GLN A 519 33.87 -6.40 1.60
C GLN A 519 33.99 -7.77 0.90
N THR A 520 34.08 -7.77 -0.43
CA THR A 520 34.22 -9.01 -1.21
C THR A 520 35.64 -9.59 -1.11
N ILE A 521 36.67 -8.75 -1.10
CA ILE A 521 38.06 -9.21 -1.09
C ILE A 521 38.66 -9.33 0.31
N GLU A 522 38.01 -8.79 1.34
CA GLU A 522 38.42 -8.82 2.75
C GLU A 522 39.00 -10.16 3.21
N PRO A 523 38.37 -11.32 2.91
CA PRO A 523 38.88 -12.61 3.39
C PRO A 523 40.24 -13.02 2.80
N GLN A 524 40.69 -12.34 1.74
CA GLN A 524 41.94 -12.59 1.04
C GLN A 524 43.02 -11.53 1.34
N LEU A 525 42.67 -10.49 2.10
CA LEU A 525 43.60 -9.43 2.46
C LEU A 525 44.51 -9.86 3.62
N GLY A 526 45.74 -9.36 3.61
CA GLY A 526 46.70 -9.59 4.67
C GLY A 526 47.74 -8.46 4.76
N PRO A 527 48.85 -8.66 5.51
CA PRO A 527 49.86 -7.63 5.73
C PRO A 527 50.46 -7.04 4.45
N ALA A 528 50.46 -7.80 3.34
CA ALA A 528 50.95 -7.35 2.05
C ALA A 528 50.11 -6.23 1.41
N GLN A 529 48.84 -6.08 1.78
CA GLN A 529 47.93 -5.04 1.29
C GLN A 529 47.73 -3.88 2.27
N ALA A 530 48.49 -3.85 3.38
CA ALA A 530 48.31 -2.85 4.43
C ALA A 530 48.60 -1.42 3.95
N ALA A 531 49.49 -1.23 2.97
CA ALA A 531 49.82 0.09 2.44
C ALA A 531 48.66 0.67 1.62
N GLU A 532 48.05 -0.14 0.76
CA GLU A 532 46.89 0.21 -0.04
C GLU A 532 45.67 0.48 0.86
N LEU A 533 45.43 -0.36 1.86
CA LEU A 533 44.35 -0.16 2.83
C LEU A 533 44.52 1.15 3.63
N LYS A 534 45.74 1.51 4.02
CA LYS A 534 46.01 2.80 4.69
C LYS A 534 45.63 3.99 3.82
N SER A 535 45.81 3.90 2.49
CA SER A 535 45.40 4.97 1.58
C SER A 535 43.88 5.20 1.56
N LEU A 536 43.10 4.13 1.83
CA LEU A 536 41.64 4.19 1.88
C LEU A 536 41.08 4.77 3.18
N LEU A 537 41.90 4.88 4.24
CA LEU A 537 41.51 5.57 5.48
C LEU A 537 41.18 7.05 5.25
N SER A 538 41.78 7.66 4.22
CA SER A 538 41.52 9.03 3.79
C SER A 538 40.40 9.14 2.74
N SER A 539 39.67 8.05 2.44
CA SER A 539 38.50 8.10 1.54
C SER A 539 37.49 9.13 2.04
N PRO A 540 36.83 9.93 1.18
CA PRO A 540 35.73 10.80 1.62
C PRO A 540 34.50 10.01 2.11
N SER A 541 34.37 8.74 1.75
CA SER A 541 33.29 7.86 2.23
C SER A 541 33.66 7.28 3.60
N ASP A 542 32.89 7.65 4.63
CA ASP A 542 33.10 7.17 6.00
C ASP A 542 32.98 5.65 6.10
N ALA A 543 32.03 5.05 5.39
CA ALA A 543 31.85 3.60 5.37
C ALA A 543 33.07 2.87 4.79
N VAL A 544 33.70 3.43 3.74
CA VAL A 544 34.93 2.87 3.16
C VAL A 544 36.11 2.99 4.12
N ALA A 545 36.25 4.13 4.79
CA ALA A 545 37.31 4.32 5.78
C ALA A 545 37.15 3.38 6.99
N THR A 546 35.91 3.20 7.49
CA THR A 546 35.60 2.27 8.57
C THR A 546 35.87 0.82 8.17
N GLU A 547 35.46 0.40 6.96
CA GLU A 547 35.74 -0.94 6.43
C GLU A 547 37.24 -1.19 6.28
N ALA A 548 37.99 -0.21 5.75
CA ALA A 548 39.44 -0.28 5.62
C ALA A 548 40.13 -0.35 7.00
N ALA A 549 39.67 0.44 7.97
CA ALA A 549 40.17 0.41 9.34
C ALA A 549 39.93 -0.94 10.01
N ARG A 550 38.72 -1.49 9.87
CA ARG A 550 38.35 -2.82 10.35
C ARG A 550 39.25 -3.89 9.75
N THR A 551 39.44 -3.85 8.43
CA THR A 551 40.29 -4.80 7.71
C THR A 551 41.76 -4.70 8.16
N LEU A 552 42.30 -3.48 8.31
CA LEU A 552 43.67 -3.26 8.80
C LEU A 552 43.90 -3.87 10.18
N TRP A 553 42.89 -3.79 11.05
CA TRP A 553 42.96 -4.43 12.35
C TRP A 553 42.82 -5.96 12.23
N ASP A 554 41.70 -6.44 11.68
CA ASP A 554 41.33 -7.87 11.66
C ASP A 554 42.31 -8.73 10.83
N ARG A 555 42.92 -8.17 9.77
CA ARG A 555 43.75 -8.91 8.80
C ARG A 555 45.21 -8.49 8.73
N CYS A 556 45.55 -7.27 9.16
CA CYS A 556 46.91 -6.74 9.03
C CYS A 556 47.59 -6.44 10.38
N ASP A 557 46.92 -6.67 11.51
CA ASP A 557 47.44 -6.37 12.86
C ASP A 557 47.96 -4.92 12.98
N SER A 558 47.18 -3.97 12.47
CA SER A 558 47.59 -2.56 12.40
C SER A 558 46.62 -1.61 13.10
N ASP A 559 47.12 -0.89 14.12
CA ASP A 559 46.40 0.19 14.82
C ASP A 559 46.20 1.45 13.97
N ALA A 560 46.73 1.51 12.75
CA ALA A 560 46.57 2.68 11.89
C ALA A 560 45.09 2.97 11.56
N GLY A 561 44.28 1.91 11.43
CA GLY A 561 42.84 2.05 11.23
C GLY A 561 42.12 2.67 12.43
N VAL A 562 42.49 2.25 13.65
CA VAL A 562 41.95 2.77 14.91
C VAL A 562 42.20 4.27 15.02
N ALA A 563 43.45 4.70 14.81
CA ALA A 563 43.82 6.11 14.91
C ALA A 563 43.02 6.98 13.92
N ALA A 564 42.86 6.52 12.68
CA ALA A 564 42.09 7.24 11.67
C ALA A 564 40.60 7.34 12.02
N VAL A 565 39.99 6.28 12.55
CA VAL A 565 38.58 6.30 12.98
C VAL A 565 38.37 7.28 14.13
N VAL A 566 39.27 7.30 15.12
CA VAL A 566 39.23 8.26 16.24
C VAL A 566 39.35 9.70 15.76
N GLU A 567 40.33 9.99 14.90
CA GLU A 567 40.54 11.32 14.33
C GLU A 567 39.27 11.80 13.61
N ARG A 568 38.67 10.91 12.81
CA ARG A 568 37.51 11.23 11.98
C ARG A 568 36.22 11.43 12.78
N LEU A 569 35.97 10.57 13.77
CA LEU A 569 34.88 10.76 14.74
C LEU A 569 35.07 12.05 15.55
N SER A 570 36.30 12.43 15.86
CA SER A 570 36.59 13.68 16.59
C SER A 570 36.42 14.92 15.72
N ALA A 571 36.72 14.83 14.42
CA ALA A 571 36.59 15.92 13.47
C ALA A 571 35.14 16.15 12.97
N GLY A 572 34.27 15.16 13.13
CA GLY A 572 32.87 15.23 12.71
C GLY A 572 32.14 16.41 13.34
N GLY A 573 31.75 17.39 12.51
CA GLY A 573 30.82 18.46 12.90
C GLY A 573 29.45 17.89 13.27
N GLN A 574 28.48 18.77 13.60
CA GLN A 574 27.08 18.40 13.90
C GLN A 574 26.36 17.76 12.69
N SER A 575 26.85 16.65 12.15
CA SER A 575 26.12 15.91 11.12
C SER A 575 24.85 15.37 11.75
N SER A 576 23.74 15.67 11.10
CA SER A 576 22.41 15.16 11.41
C SER A 576 22.46 13.68 11.78
N PHE A 577 21.92 13.38 12.96
CA PHE A 577 21.48 12.11 13.56
C PHE A 577 21.76 10.81 12.79
N HIS A 578 22.36 9.82 13.48
CA HIS A 578 22.52 8.42 13.05
C HIS A 578 22.85 8.21 11.58
N ASN A 579 24.08 8.50 11.20
CA ASN A 579 24.63 7.81 10.05
C ASN A 579 25.21 6.46 10.52
N SER A 580 25.03 5.43 9.71
CA SER A 580 25.47 4.05 10.02
C SER A 580 26.97 3.98 10.34
N TRP A 581 27.77 4.88 9.77
CA TRP A 581 29.22 4.88 9.97
C TRP A 581 29.62 5.28 11.39
N THR A 582 28.90 6.19 12.07
CA THR A 582 29.23 6.56 13.45
C THR A 582 29.08 5.34 14.35
N ASP A 583 27.99 4.61 14.16
CA ASP A 583 27.67 3.41 14.94
C ASP A 583 28.71 2.31 14.66
N GLU A 584 29.02 2.05 13.38
CA GLU A 584 30.04 1.06 12.97
C GLU A 584 31.45 1.44 13.44
N GLY A 585 31.80 2.73 13.37
CA GLY A 585 33.12 3.23 13.78
C GLY A 585 33.32 3.14 15.30
N VAL A 586 32.31 3.54 16.08
CA VAL A 586 32.33 3.39 17.54
C VAL A 586 32.33 1.91 17.95
N GLU A 587 31.55 1.07 17.27
CA GLU A 587 31.55 -0.37 17.51
C GLU A 587 32.92 -1.00 17.21
N LEU A 588 33.57 -0.58 16.13
CA LEU A 588 34.94 -1.01 15.83
C LEU A 588 35.90 -0.63 16.97
N LEU A 589 35.89 0.62 17.44
CA LEU A 589 36.76 1.05 18.55
C LEU A 589 36.51 0.24 19.82
N ALA A 590 35.25 -0.09 20.10
CA ALA A 590 34.90 -0.84 21.29
C ALA A 590 35.33 -2.33 21.21
N ARG A 591 35.30 -2.91 20.00
CA ARG A 591 35.72 -4.29 19.73
C ARG A 591 37.24 -4.47 19.73
N VAL A 592 38.00 -3.43 19.38
CA VAL A 592 39.46 -3.49 19.26
C VAL A 592 40.13 -3.41 20.64
N PRO A 593 40.82 -4.46 21.12
CA PRO A 593 41.43 -4.47 22.45
C PRO A 593 42.74 -3.65 22.55
N SER A 594 42.98 -2.66 21.69
CA SER A 594 44.19 -1.83 21.73
C SER A 594 44.05 -0.62 22.63
N THR A 595 45.17 -0.15 23.18
CA THR A 595 45.20 1.05 24.04
C THR A 595 44.69 2.28 23.29
N ALA A 596 45.08 2.44 22.02
CA ALA A 596 44.64 3.54 21.17
C ALA A 596 43.11 3.58 20.99
N ALA A 597 42.47 2.42 20.83
CA ALA A 597 41.02 2.35 20.67
C ALA A 597 40.27 2.77 21.95
N ARG A 598 40.78 2.36 23.11
CA ARG A 598 40.21 2.70 24.42
C ARG A 598 40.37 4.17 24.76
N GLU A 599 41.57 4.72 24.54
CA GLU A 599 41.85 6.14 24.74
C GLU A 599 41.01 6.99 23.78
N GLY A 600 40.89 6.55 22.52
CA GLY A 600 40.02 7.17 21.53
C GLY A 600 38.56 7.17 21.95
N LEU A 601 38.01 6.02 22.35
CA LEU A 601 36.63 5.91 22.82
C LEU A 601 36.37 6.78 24.06
N ALA A 602 37.30 6.81 25.01
CA ALA A 602 37.22 7.68 26.19
C ALA A 602 37.24 9.17 25.81
N SER A 603 38.09 9.57 24.83
CA SER A 603 38.11 10.92 24.30
C SER A 603 36.78 11.30 23.64
N LEU A 604 36.19 10.40 22.86
CA LEU A 604 34.89 10.62 22.20
C LEU A 604 33.74 10.79 23.20
N ILE A 605 33.76 10.11 24.35
CA ILE A 605 32.77 10.32 25.43
C ILE A 605 32.82 11.76 25.98
N GLY A 606 34.01 12.33 26.11
CA GLY A 606 34.20 13.67 26.68
C GLY A 606 34.07 14.81 25.66
N GLN A 607 34.52 14.59 24.42
CA GLN A 607 34.75 15.66 23.44
C GLN A 607 34.05 15.44 22.09
N GLY A 608 33.38 14.30 21.89
CA GLY A 608 32.66 14.02 20.65
C GLY A 608 31.44 14.93 20.45
N SER A 609 30.89 14.91 19.24
CA SER A 609 29.57 15.51 18.98
C SER A 609 28.47 14.76 19.73
N ALA A 610 27.28 15.34 19.83
CA ALA A 610 26.20 14.81 20.67
C ALA A 610 25.86 13.34 20.40
N GLY A 611 25.66 12.98 19.13
CA GLY A 611 25.37 11.60 18.73
C GLY A 611 26.57 10.66 18.96
N ILE A 612 27.78 11.13 18.70
CA ILE A 612 29.00 10.33 18.88
C ILE A 612 29.24 10.02 20.36
N ARG A 613 29.06 11.01 21.25
CA ARG A 613 29.15 10.81 22.71
C ARG A 613 28.19 9.74 23.17
N GLN A 614 26.93 9.82 22.75
CA GLN A 614 25.90 8.85 23.12
C GLN A 614 26.28 7.43 22.69
N GLN A 615 26.70 7.25 21.43
CA GLN A 615 27.11 5.94 20.93
C GLN A 615 28.37 5.44 21.64
N ALA A 616 29.33 6.32 21.88
CA ALA A 616 30.55 5.99 22.62
C ALA A 616 30.24 5.54 24.05
N MET A 617 29.28 6.17 24.73
CA MET A 617 28.82 5.75 26.06
C MET A 617 28.16 4.37 26.00
N ALA A 618 27.24 4.15 25.06
CA ALA A 618 26.56 2.86 24.89
C ALA A 618 27.56 1.73 24.59
N ALA A 619 28.55 2.00 23.74
CA ALA A 619 29.61 1.04 23.40
C ALA A 619 30.56 0.77 24.58
N ALA A 620 30.93 1.80 25.37
CA ALA A 620 31.74 1.64 26.57
C ALA A 620 31.06 0.76 27.64
N GLY A 621 29.73 0.86 27.78
CA GLY A 621 28.96 -0.04 28.64
C GLY A 621 28.99 -1.51 28.17
N LYS A 622 29.12 -1.73 26.85
CA LYS A 622 29.25 -3.06 26.26
C LYS A 622 30.65 -3.65 26.41
N TRP A 623 31.69 -2.82 26.34
CA TRP A 623 33.09 -3.23 26.26
C TRP A 623 33.92 -2.57 27.37
N PRO A 624 33.88 -3.11 28.60
CA PRO A 624 34.38 -2.40 29.77
C PRO A 624 35.91 -2.22 29.77
N ASP A 625 36.35 -0.99 29.97
CA ASP A 625 37.75 -0.61 30.18
C ASP A 625 37.89 0.55 31.16
N GLN A 626 39.00 0.57 31.92
CA GLN A 626 39.26 1.57 32.95
C GLN A 626 39.24 3.01 32.40
N ALA A 627 39.78 3.26 31.20
CA ALA A 627 39.80 4.60 30.62
C ALA A 627 38.37 5.08 30.27
N THR A 628 37.59 4.22 29.60
CA THR A 628 36.22 4.53 29.21
C THR A 628 35.30 4.69 30.43
N ALA A 629 35.48 3.89 31.48
CA ALA A 629 34.69 3.99 32.70
C ALA A 629 34.97 5.28 33.49
N ARG A 630 36.22 5.75 33.51
CA ARG A 630 36.54 7.08 34.05
C ARG A 630 35.83 8.19 33.27
N ALA A 631 35.87 8.14 31.94
CA ALA A 631 35.17 9.10 31.09
C ALA A 631 33.64 9.07 31.30
N LEU A 632 33.05 7.89 31.50
CA LEU A 632 31.64 7.75 31.86
C LEU A 632 31.32 8.42 33.21
N VAL A 633 32.18 8.24 34.22
CA VAL A 633 31.98 8.85 35.54
C VAL A 633 32.06 10.37 35.46
N GLU A 634 32.98 10.92 34.67
CA GLU A 634 33.03 12.36 34.40
C GLU A 634 31.75 12.85 33.71
N ALA A 635 31.20 12.07 32.79
CA ALA A 635 29.94 12.40 32.10
C ALA A 635 28.69 12.32 33.00
N LEU A 636 28.75 11.74 34.21
CA LEU A 636 27.63 11.75 35.17
C LEU A 636 27.30 13.16 35.68
N ASP A 637 28.22 14.11 35.55
CA ASP A 637 28.00 15.52 35.89
C ASP A 637 27.49 16.37 34.70
N ASP A 638 27.46 15.79 33.50
CA ASP A 638 27.00 16.49 32.30
C ASP A 638 25.47 16.42 32.14
N THR A 639 24.82 17.51 32.56
CA THR A 639 23.36 17.65 32.50
C THR A 639 22.84 18.19 31.17
N THR A 640 23.71 18.38 30.18
CA THR A 640 23.33 18.87 28.84
C THR A 640 22.39 17.87 28.17
N GLU A 641 21.30 18.37 27.59
CA GLU A 641 20.39 17.56 26.78
C GLU A 641 21.14 17.04 25.53
N THR A 642 20.94 15.77 25.19
CA THR A 642 21.51 15.15 23.98
C THR A 642 20.88 15.68 22.68
N GLY A 643 19.76 16.40 22.78
CA GLY A 643 18.94 16.82 21.64
C GLY A 643 17.96 15.76 21.14
N TRP A 644 17.91 14.58 21.77
CA TRP A 644 16.93 13.54 21.46
C TRP A 644 15.60 13.78 22.15
N SER A 645 14.52 13.32 21.51
CA SER A 645 13.22 13.13 22.15
C SER A 645 12.84 11.66 22.08
N CYS A 646 12.73 10.99 23.22
CA CYS A 646 12.07 9.71 23.31
C CYS A 646 10.58 9.99 23.55
N SER A 647 9.72 9.65 22.58
CA SER A 647 8.27 9.63 22.79
C SER A 647 7.85 8.23 23.19
N SER A 648 7.58 8.05 24.49
CA SER A 648 6.85 6.87 24.96
C SER A 648 5.65 7.36 25.76
N GLY A 649 4.44 6.96 25.35
CA GLY A 649 3.21 7.28 26.09
C GLY A 649 2.71 8.73 26.03
N GLY A 650 3.14 9.55 25.07
CA GLY A 650 2.60 10.90 24.86
C GLY A 650 3.40 12.05 25.51
N ASP A 651 4.34 11.74 26.41
CA ASP A 651 5.29 12.71 26.95
C ASP A 651 6.63 12.62 26.20
N SER A 652 7.12 13.76 25.70
CA SER A 652 8.44 13.84 25.07
C SER A 652 9.52 14.00 26.15
N TYR A 653 10.24 12.94 26.47
CA TYR A 653 11.41 13.01 27.35
C TYR A 653 12.68 13.28 26.55
N ARG A 654 13.52 14.21 27.03
CA ARG A 654 14.82 14.53 26.42
C ARG A 654 15.96 14.01 27.29
N PRO A 655 16.64 12.90 26.92
CA PRO A 655 17.73 12.36 27.73
C PRO A 655 18.94 13.31 27.75
N ARG A 656 19.63 13.34 28.90
CA ARG A 656 20.90 14.06 29.11
C ARG A 656 22.08 13.10 28.99
N TYR A 657 23.30 13.62 28.84
CA TYR A 657 24.49 12.77 28.82
C TYR A 657 24.69 11.98 30.11
N CYS A 658 24.41 12.58 31.28
CA CYS A 658 24.48 11.87 32.54
C CYS A 658 23.51 10.68 32.63
N ASP A 659 22.37 10.75 31.93
CA ASP A 659 21.39 9.66 31.86
C ASP A 659 21.97 8.47 31.05
N HIS A 660 22.64 8.73 29.93
CA HIS A 660 23.33 7.70 29.13
C HIS A 660 24.58 7.12 29.83
N ALA A 661 25.37 7.97 30.49
CA ALA A 661 26.55 7.53 31.22
C ALA A 661 26.19 6.63 32.40
N ALA A 662 25.11 6.95 33.13
CA ALA A 662 24.59 6.10 34.21
C ALA A 662 24.16 4.72 33.70
N MET A 663 23.42 4.66 32.59
CA MET A 663 23.02 3.39 31.96
C MET A 663 24.24 2.55 31.56
N ALA A 664 25.23 3.16 30.89
CA ALA A 664 26.43 2.46 30.47
C ALA A 664 27.25 1.92 31.66
N LEU A 665 27.33 2.65 32.77
CA LEU A 665 28.00 2.20 33.99
C LEU A 665 27.23 1.09 34.73
N GLU A 666 25.90 1.10 34.71
CA GLU A 666 25.10 0.01 35.26
C GLU A 666 25.24 -1.27 34.45
N ASP A 667 25.25 -1.16 33.12
CA ASP A 667 25.58 -2.27 32.24
C ASP A 667 26.98 -2.80 32.58
N LEU A 668 27.98 -1.92 32.70
CA LEU A 668 29.34 -2.28 33.09
C LEU A 668 29.41 -2.99 34.45
N ALA A 669 28.61 -2.57 35.42
CA ALA A 669 28.48 -3.18 36.74
C ALA A 669 27.76 -4.55 36.72
N GLY A 670 27.14 -4.93 35.59
CA GLY A 670 26.24 -6.07 35.51
C GLY A 670 25.00 -5.90 36.39
N ALA A 671 24.63 -4.65 36.69
CA ALA A 671 23.52 -4.26 37.54
C ALA A 671 22.27 -3.89 36.74
N SER A 672 22.32 -3.96 35.41
CA SER A 672 21.11 -3.86 34.60
C SER A 672 20.27 -5.13 34.81
N ASP A 673 19.05 -4.96 35.33
CA ASP A 673 18.11 -6.03 35.67
C ASP A 673 17.59 -6.85 34.44
N GLY A 674 18.26 -6.76 33.29
CA GLY A 674 17.79 -7.31 32.03
C GLY A 674 16.47 -6.69 31.54
N GLN A 675 15.95 -5.67 32.23
CA GLN A 675 14.81 -4.91 31.76
C GLN A 675 15.27 -4.04 30.59
N ASP A 676 14.80 -4.44 29.42
CA ASP A 676 15.02 -3.83 28.13
C ASP A 676 14.99 -2.30 28.20
N ALA A 677 16.07 -1.67 27.72
CA ALA A 677 16.24 -0.23 27.67
C ALA A 677 15.04 0.47 26.97
N SER A 678 14.29 -0.26 26.15
CA SER A 678 13.07 0.17 25.45
C SER A 678 11.94 0.71 26.35
N ARG A 679 11.95 0.50 27.67
CA ARG A 679 11.01 1.14 28.62
C ARG A 679 11.42 2.59 28.96
N TYR A 680 11.56 3.42 27.93
CA TYR A 680 12.03 4.82 27.98
C TYR A 680 11.02 5.85 28.54
N GLY A 681 10.21 5.49 29.54
CA GLY A 681 9.14 6.37 30.06
C GLY A 681 9.54 7.29 31.22
N ALA A 682 10.60 6.96 31.97
CA ALA A 682 10.96 7.69 33.18
C ALA A 682 12.41 8.18 33.13
N ARG A 683 12.59 9.48 33.36
CA ARG A 683 13.89 10.11 33.59
C ARG A 683 14.61 9.37 34.72
N PRO A 684 15.89 8.97 34.55
CA PRO A 684 16.71 8.53 35.68
C PRO A 684 16.59 9.57 36.80
N ASP A 685 16.13 9.12 37.97
CA ASP A 685 16.10 10.02 39.12
C ASP A 685 17.54 10.31 39.57
N GLU A 686 17.74 11.44 40.25
CA GLU A 686 19.06 11.80 40.81
C GLU A 686 19.60 10.70 41.74
N ALA A 687 18.71 9.92 42.36
CA ALA A 687 19.08 8.77 43.17
C ALA A 687 19.80 7.68 42.36
N ARG A 688 19.36 7.38 41.12
CA ARG A 688 20.06 6.44 40.24
C ARG A 688 21.47 6.90 39.92
N ILE A 689 21.66 8.16 39.51
CA ILE A 689 22.99 8.71 39.22
C ILE A 689 23.89 8.66 40.46
N GLN A 690 23.35 9.01 41.63
CA GLN A 690 24.09 8.98 42.89
C GLN A 690 24.52 7.56 43.28
N ARG A 691 23.65 6.55 43.10
CA ARG A 691 24.00 5.13 43.34
C ARG A 691 25.16 4.68 42.44
N VAL A 692 25.16 5.06 41.17
CA VAL A 692 26.25 4.71 40.24
C VAL A 692 27.58 5.36 40.67
N LYS A 693 27.55 6.62 41.12
CA LYS A 693 28.74 7.30 41.65
C LYS A 693 29.30 6.62 42.90
N GLU A 694 28.43 6.23 43.83
CA GLU A 694 28.81 5.52 45.06
C GLU A 694 29.40 4.15 44.74
N TRP A 695 28.73 3.38 43.88
CA TRP A 695 29.24 2.09 43.40
C TRP A 695 30.62 2.22 42.76
N TRP A 696 30.84 3.21 41.89
CA TRP A 696 32.15 3.44 41.26
C TRP A 696 33.24 3.74 42.30
N LYS A 697 32.94 4.60 43.28
CA LYS A 697 33.88 4.96 44.35
C LYS A 697 34.32 3.75 45.18
N GLU A 698 33.40 2.82 45.43
CA GLU A 698 33.67 1.62 46.22
C GLU A 698 34.42 0.54 45.44
N ASN A 699 34.16 0.42 44.13
CA ASN A 699 34.57 -0.76 43.37
C ASN A 699 35.72 -0.51 42.39
N SER A 700 35.94 0.72 41.91
CA SER A 700 36.80 1.01 40.74
C SER A 700 38.26 0.54 40.82
N GLU A 701 38.88 0.53 42.00
CA GLU A 701 40.25 0.02 42.19
C GLU A 701 40.33 -1.51 42.21
N SER A 702 39.21 -2.18 42.49
CA SER A 702 39.12 -3.64 42.65
C SER A 702 38.51 -4.37 41.45
N LEU A 703 38.04 -3.64 40.43
CA LEU A 703 37.43 -4.25 39.24
C LEU A 703 38.47 -5.01 38.41
N ASP A 704 38.21 -6.30 38.20
CA ASP A 704 38.92 -7.10 37.22
C ASP A 704 38.34 -6.84 35.82
N TRP A 705 38.89 -5.83 35.15
CA TRP A 705 38.54 -5.44 33.79
C TRP A 705 38.69 -6.57 32.78
N LYS A 706 39.58 -7.53 33.01
CA LYS A 706 39.76 -8.68 32.13
C LYS A 706 38.60 -9.66 32.31
N ALA A 707 38.26 -10.01 33.55
CA ALA A 707 37.14 -10.90 33.85
C ALA A 707 35.79 -10.34 33.39
N LEU A 708 35.58 -9.02 33.52
CA LEU A 708 34.35 -8.36 33.03
C LEU A 708 34.19 -8.47 31.51
N ARG A 709 35.30 -8.39 30.76
CA ARG A 709 35.27 -8.59 29.30
C ARG A 709 35.03 -10.05 28.93
N GLU A 710 35.65 -11.00 29.63
CA GLU A 710 35.47 -12.44 29.33
C GLU A 710 34.06 -12.95 29.63
N LYS A 711 33.29 -12.25 30.48
CA LYS A 711 31.90 -12.59 30.81
C LYS A 711 30.89 -12.16 29.74
N ARG A 712 31.27 -11.24 28.85
CA ARG A 712 30.42 -10.69 27.78
C ARG A 712 30.83 -11.28 26.44
#